data_AF-A0A944AUF1-F1
#
_entry.id   AF-A0A944AUF1-F1
#
_cell.length_a   1.000
_cell.length_b   1.000
_cell.length_c   1.000
_cell.angle_alpha   90.00
_cell.angle_beta   90.00
_cell.angle_gamma   90.00
#
_symmetry.space_group_name_H-M   'P 1'
#
loop_
_entity.id
_entity.type
_entity.pdbx_description
1 polymer ?
#
loop_
_entity_poly.entity_id
_entity_poly.type
_entity_poly.pdbx_seq_one_letter_code
_entity_poly.pdbx_strand_id
1 'polypeptide(L)'
;MRIGVLINAVYSDYGASIIEGISRYCRENNCSLIVFPMIRETQGGRYNFQYDAMLKLINPNNIDVIIICSATFVNYQSSKQLIKEIQSLPPIPKVSVGMKLEGIPSLIVDSTEAVSSLVEHVIEKHNRRDFLLMNAGPNSMESEERSKVFVATLKKHKIRFSSDRILCGHFNFEDSYNALDKYLKNKKKRNFNAIFCCNDDMALACIGCLEDNGIHVPEDVSIIGYDNVFASRAQDFGISTVDQYIEDQGFKAAKLADNLFHNSSLKKEIVKVDAVPIFRNSCGCKKAKASNKGSVFDANKKLLRHNIHFRSSIQVYMLHYFLSESQTPVPLEKLYNRLSYCFALFDIASTILILYDKPVYLKENASFVVPEKAVVKMTYTAKDGVSTPEYKFNPSDDMLPEICVNLLDDGHFIFPIFAENNQYGYFLMKIGKYEKIFYQTVFELVAKEIVAALKISQAEKERAKLKTKNISLEEYSEKLQTLSRTDEMTQILNRRGFIEDAQSLITRFVQVGKSGLVIFGDMDGLKSINDTFGHEAGDRAIKAEAAILTEIFRTTDIVGRLGGDEFAIVAPEMTKKDFTFIKRRLAAKCDEYNAKEIEPFVLSMSIGCAEFSSRQSNLDDLLNSADEKLYAEKRSKKEKKTAILKAKKVKK
;
A
#
# COMPACT_ATOMS: atom_id res chain seq x y z
N MET A 1 -15.64 -27.56 4.14
CA MET A 1 -14.84 -27.66 2.90
C MET A 1 -14.64 -26.27 2.33
N ARG A 2 -13.45 -25.97 1.79
CA ARG A 2 -13.11 -24.70 1.13
C ARG A 2 -12.68 -24.98 -0.31
N ILE A 3 -13.47 -24.48 -1.26
CA ILE A 3 -13.29 -24.66 -2.69
C ILE A 3 -12.49 -23.48 -3.24
N GLY A 4 -11.38 -23.77 -3.93
CA GLY A 4 -10.66 -22.79 -4.74
C GLY A 4 -11.13 -22.81 -6.19
N VAL A 5 -11.40 -21.66 -6.81
CA VAL A 5 -11.75 -21.58 -8.24
C VAL A 5 -10.70 -20.78 -8.99
N LEU A 6 -10.04 -21.40 -9.97
CA LEU A 6 -9.14 -20.72 -10.91
C LEU A 6 -9.92 -20.39 -12.16
N ILE A 7 -10.00 -19.10 -12.50
CA ILE A 7 -10.82 -18.62 -13.61
C ILE A 7 -10.20 -17.37 -14.23
N ASN A 8 -10.19 -17.31 -15.56
CA ASN A 8 -9.83 -16.11 -16.31
C ASN A 8 -11.11 -15.41 -16.81
N ALA A 9 -11.01 -14.12 -17.18
CA ALA A 9 -12.14 -13.35 -17.70
C ALA A 9 -13.40 -13.43 -16.79
N VAL A 10 -13.19 -13.29 -15.48
CA VAL A 10 -14.22 -13.54 -14.46
C VAL A 10 -15.46 -12.64 -14.60
N TYR A 11 -15.27 -11.50 -15.25
CA TYR A 11 -16.31 -10.50 -15.46
C TYR A 11 -17.13 -10.73 -16.73
N SER A 12 -16.80 -11.75 -17.53
CA SER A 12 -17.67 -12.22 -18.61
C SER A 12 -18.96 -12.81 -18.04
N ASP A 13 -20.07 -12.70 -18.79
CA ASP A 13 -21.36 -13.30 -18.40
C ASP A 13 -21.23 -14.81 -18.14
N TYR A 14 -20.39 -15.49 -18.93
CA TYR A 14 -20.05 -16.90 -18.73
C TYR A 14 -19.36 -17.12 -17.38
N GLY A 15 -18.23 -16.46 -17.12
CA GLY A 15 -17.46 -16.67 -15.90
C GLY A 15 -18.25 -16.28 -14.64
N ALA A 16 -18.99 -15.18 -14.72
CA ALA A 16 -19.88 -14.72 -13.68
C ALA A 16 -20.98 -15.73 -13.32
N SER A 17 -21.57 -16.39 -14.32
CA SER A 17 -22.63 -17.39 -14.14
C SER A 17 -22.09 -18.71 -13.58
N ILE A 18 -20.90 -19.14 -14.03
CA ILE A 18 -20.21 -20.30 -13.45
C ILE A 18 -19.98 -20.09 -11.95
N ILE A 19 -19.44 -18.94 -11.55
CA ILE A 19 -19.19 -18.63 -10.13
C ILE A 19 -20.49 -18.58 -9.34
N GLU A 20 -21.57 -18.00 -9.87
CA GLU A 20 -22.87 -17.99 -9.18
C GLU A 20 -23.37 -19.42 -8.92
N GLY A 21 -23.20 -20.34 -9.89
CA GLY A 21 -23.53 -21.75 -9.71
C GLY A 21 -22.74 -22.43 -8.60
N ILE A 22 -21.43 -22.20 -8.56
CA ILE A 22 -20.54 -22.74 -7.51
C ILE A 22 -20.89 -22.13 -6.15
N SER A 23 -21.09 -20.81 -6.11
CA SER A 23 -21.52 -20.05 -4.94
C SER A 23 -22.85 -20.56 -4.37
N ARG A 24 -23.85 -20.81 -5.24
CA ARG A 24 -25.12 -21.43 -4.83
C ARG A 24 -24.91 -22.78 -4.16
N TYR A 25 -24.09 -23.64 -4.75
CA TYR A 25 -23.76 -24.93 -4.14
C TYR A 25 -23.10 -24.76 -2.76
N CYS A 26 -22.16 -23.82 -2.65
CA CYS A 26 -21.49 -23.53 -1.38
C CYS A 26 -22.46 -23.05 -0.29
N ARG A 27 -23.43 -22.20 -0.63
CA ARG A 27 -24.51 -21.79 0.30
C ARG A 27 -25.35 -22.96 0.78
N GLU A 28 -25.73 -23.85 -0.15
CA GLU A 28 -26.60 -24.98 0.16
C GLU A 28 -25.90 -26.07 1.00
N ASN A 29 -24.56 -26.14 0.95
CA ASN A 29 -23.77 -27.21 1.58
C ASN A 29 -22.75 -26.69 2.62
N ASN A 30 -22.89 -25.44 3.07
CA ASN A 30 -22.02 -24.81 4.08
C ASN A 30 -20.51 -24.92 3.75
N CYS A 31 -20.17 -24.64 2.50
CA CYS A 31 -18.79 -24.60 2.01
C CYS A 31 -18.35 -23.15 1.81
N SER A 32 -17.05 -22.90 1.94
CA SER A 32 -16.47 -21.60 1.59
C SER A 32 -15.95 -21.62 0.16
N LEU A 33 -16.09 -20.52 -0.58
CA LEU A 33 -15.59 -20.34 -1.94
C LEU A 33 -14.54 -19.22 -1.99
N ILE A 34 -13.36 -19.53 -2.52
CA ILE A 34 -12.31 -18.56 -2.82
C ILE A 34 -12.02 -18.57 -4.33
N VAL A 35 -12.28 -17.44 -4.98
CA VAL A 35 -12.06 -17.25 -6.40
C VAL A 35 -10.69 -16.60 -6.62
N PHE A 36 -9.86 -17.25 -7.43
CA PHE A 36 -8.56 -16.78 -7.91
C PHE A 36 -8.72 -16.24 -9.33
N PRO A 37 -8.97 -14.92 -9.47
CA PRO A 37 -9.05 -14.28 -10.77
C PRO A 37 -7.66 -14.27 -11.42
N MET A 38 -7.54 -14.97 -12.53
CA MET A 38 -6.35 -14.96 -13.37
C MET A 38 -6.55 -13.92 -14.47
N ILE A 39 -5.48 -13.20 -14.83
CA ILE A 39 -5.52 -12.25 -15.94
C ILE A 39 -4.64 -12.77 -17.07
N ARG A 40 -5.28 -13.15 -18.17
CA ARG A 40 -4.66 -13.51 -19.43
C ARG A 40 -5.28 -12.63 -20.51
N GLU A 41 -4.45 -11.87 -21.21
CA GLU A 41 -4.87 -10.93 -22.27
C GLU A 41 -4.05 -11.19 -23.54
N THR A 42 -4.63 -10.91 -24.70
CA THR A 42 -4.00 -11.15 -26.01
C THR A 42 -2.75 -10.30 -26.25
N GLN A 43 -2.68 -9.10 -25.65
CA GLN A 43 -1.50 -8.21 -25.76
C GLN A 43 -0.53 -8.31 -24.57
N GLY A 44 -0.82 -9.18 -23.59
CA GLY A 44 0.00 -9.36 -22.39
C GLY A 44 -0.06 -8.18 -21.42
N GLY A 45 -0.49 -8.43 -20.18
CA GLY A 45 -0.52 -7.41 -19.14
C GLY A 45 0.81 -7.33 -18.39
N ARG A 46 1.41 -6.13 -18.33
CA ARG A 46 2.73 -5.86 -17.72
C ARG A 46 2.88 -6.40 -16.29
N TYR A 47 1.80 -6.49 -15.53
CA TYR A 47 1.81 -6.89 -14.12
C TYR A 47 0.95 -8.14 -13.81
N ASN A 48 0.57 -8.93 -14.83
CA ASN A 48 -0.27 -10.12 -14.62
C ASN A 48 0.37 -11.16 -13.68
N PHE A 49 1.70 -11.20 -13.63
CA PHE A 49 2.47 -12.04 -12.71
C PHE A 49 2.16 -11.76 -11.22
N GLN A 50 1.62 -10.59 -10.88
CA GLN A 50 1.18 -10.26 -9.52
C GLN A 50 -0.06 -11.08 -9.11
N TYR A 51 -0.94 -11.40 -10.06
CA TYR A 51 -2.10 -12.27 -9.84
C TYR A 51 -1.67 -13.73 -9.78
N ASP A 52 -0.74 -14.15 -10.65
CA ASP A 52 -0.17 -15.51 -10.61
C ASP A 52 0.51 -15.82 -9.27
N ALA A 53 1.12 -14.83 -8.64
CA ALA A 53 1.73 -14.96 -7.31
C ALA A 53 0.73 -15.43 -6.24
N MET A 54 -0.56 -15.09 -6.35
CA MET A 54 -1.60 -15.51 -5.41
C MET A 54 -1.81 -17.02 -5.41
N LEU A 55 -1.49 -17.73 -6.49
CA LEU A 55 -1.56 -19.19 -6.54
C LEU A 55 -0.57 -19.85 -5.58
N LYS A 56 0.51 -19.15 -5.17
CA LYS A 56 1.47 -19.65 -4.18
C LYS A 56 0.92 -19.68 -2.76
N LEU A 57 -0.17 -18.97 -2.49
CA LEU A 57 -0.87 -19.04 -1.21
C LEU A 57 -1.65 -20.35 -1.08
N ILE A 58 -1.99 -21.04 -2.18
CA ILE A 58 -2.74 -22.29 -2.14
C ILE A 58 -1.87 -23.39 -1.53
N ASN A 59 -2.41 -24.09 -0.53
CA ASN A 59 -1.80 -25.26 0.08
C ASN A 59 -2.88 -26.25 0.61
N PRO A 60 -2.54 -27.50 0.96
CA PRO A 60 -3.51 -28.49 1.43
C PRO A 60 -4.20 -28.17 2.76
N ASN A 61 -3.68 -27.23 3.56
CA ASN A 61 -4.31 -26.80 4.81
C ASN A 61 -5.39 -25.74 4.56
N ASN A 62 -5.35 -25.06 3.42
CA ASN A 62 -6.19 -23.89 3.18
C ASN A 62 -7.06 -23.95 1.93
N ILE A 63 -6.97 -25.00 1.11
CA ILE A 63 -7.91 -25.29 0.02
C ILE A 63 -8.04 -26.81 -0.09
N ASP A 64 -9.28 -27.30 -0.04
CA ASP A 64 -9.58 -28.74 -0.04
C ASP A 64 -9.66 -29.32 -1.46
N VAL A 65 -10.19 -28.52 -2.40
CA VAL A 65 -10.40 -28.90 -3.80
C VAL A 65 -10.33 -27.68 -4.70
N ILE A 66 -9.81 -27.85 -5.91
CA ILE A 66 -9.67 -26.78 -6.90
C ILE A 66 -10.57 -27.05 -8.11
N ILE A 67 -11.41 -26.09 -8.48
CA ILE A 67 -12.14 -26.08 -9.75
C ILE A 67 -11.40 -25.17 -10.73
N ILE A 68 -11.13 -25.67 -11.92
CA ILE A 68 -10.41 -24.98 -12.99
C ILE A 68 -11.38 -24.71 -14.13
N CYS A 69 -11.72 -23.44 -14.34
CA CYS A 69 -12.57 -23.01 -15.45
C CYS A 69 -11.77 -22.98 -16.75
N SER A 70 -11.34 -24.15 -17.21
CA SER A 70 -10.34 -24.33 -18.29
C SER A 70 -10.75 -23.70 -19.62
N ALA A 71 -12.04 -23.68 -19.96
CA ALA A 71 -12.58 -22.96 -21.12
C ALA A 71 -12.18 -21.48 -21.17
N THR A 72 -12.13 -20.81 -20.01
CA THR A 72 -11.81 -19.37 -19.93
C THR A 72 -10.34 -19.04 -20.21
N PHE A 73 -9.45 -20.02 -20.10
CA PHE A 73 -8.02 -19.83 -20.31
C PHE A 73 -7.59 -20.08 -21.76
N VAL A 74 -8.17 -21.11 -22.41
CA VAL A 74 -7.74 -21.56 -23.74
C VAL A 74 -8.05 -20.56 -24.86
N ASN A 75 -8.86 -19.54 -24.57
CA ASN A 75 -9.08 -18.41 -25.47
C ASN A 75 -7.87 -17.45 -25.53
N TYR A 76 -6.99 -17.47 -24.53
CA TYR A 76 -5.88 -16.53 -24.38
C TYR A 76 -4.51 -17.22 -24.32
N GLN A 77 -4.47 -18.52 -24.04
CA GLN A 77 -3.24 -19.31 -24.00
C GLN A 77 -3.44 -20.72 -24.55
N SER A 78 -2.35 -21.42 -24.88
CA SER A 78 -2.43 -22.80 -25.35
C SER A 78 -2.84 -23.78 -24.24
N SER A 79 -3.51 -24.87 -24.61
CA SER A 79 -3.84 -25.95 -23.67
C SER A 79 -2.60 -26.57 -23.00
N LYS A 80 -1.49 -26.68 -23.73
CA LYS A 80 -0.20 -27.15 -23.20
C LYS A 80 0.33 -26.25 -22.08
N GLN A 81 0.19 -24.93 -22.24
CA GLN A 81 0.61 -23.96 -21.23
C GLN A 81 -0.25 -24.07 -19.97
N LEU A 82 -1.58 -24.12 -20.14
CA LEU A 82 -2.51 -24.32 -19.03
C LEU A 82 -2.22 -25.62 -18.27
N ILE A 83 -1.97 -26.73 -18.96
CA ILE A 83 -1.64 -28.02 -18.31
C ILE A 83 -0.37 -27.89 -17.46
N LYS A 84 0.66 -27.19 -17.96
CA LYS A 84 1.91 -26.94 -17.20
C LYS A 84 1.65 -26.10 -15.94
N GLU A 85 0.79 -25.08 -16.03
CA GLU A 85 0.37 -24.28 -14.88
C GLU A 85 -0.36 -25.15 -13.84
N ILE A 86 -1.31 -25.97 -14.28
CA ILE A 86 -2.08 -26.88 -13.41
C ILE A 86 -1.19 -27.91 -12.71
N GLN A 87 -0.19 -28.44 -13.41
CA GLN A 87 0.79 -29.38 -12.87
C GLN A 87 1.71 -28.75 -11.80
N SER A 88 1.89 -27.43 -11.85
CA SER A 88 2.70 -26.70 -10.86
C SER A 88 1.96 -26.38 -9.55
N LEU A 89 0.63 -26.58 -9.54
CA LEU A 89 -0.18 -26.40 -8.34
C LEU A 89 0.10 -27.50 -7.31
N PRO A 90 -0.14 -27.24 -6.02
CA PRO A 90 -0.05 -28.26 -4.98
C PRO A 90 -0.88 -29.51 -5.30
N PRO A 91 -0.56 -30.67 -4.70
CA PRO A 91 -1.22 -31.96 -4.94
C PRO A 91 -2.63 -32.06 -4.30
N ILE A 92 -3.45 -31.02 -4.49
CA ILE A 92 -4.85 -30.92 -4.10
C ILE A 92 -5.73 -31.53 -5.21
N PRO A 93 -6.86 -32.18 -4.90
CA PRO A 93 -7.85 -32.63 -5.88
C PRO A 93 -8.30 -31.50 -6.82
N LYS A 94 -8.49 -31.81 -8.10
CA LYS A 94 -8.80 -30.83 -9.15
C LYS A 94 -10.00 -31.30 -9.97
N VAL A 95 -10.85 -30.37 -10.38
CA VAL A 95 -11.94 -30.57 -11.34
C VAL A 95 -11.81 -29.55 -12.47
N SER A 96 -12.01 -29.97 -13.70
CA SER A 96 -12.03 -29.09 -14.88
C SER A 96 -13.46 -28.77 -15.29
N VAL A 97 -13.71 -27.54 -15.74
CA VAL A 97 -14.99 -27.10 -16.34
C VAL A 97 -14.74 -26.53 -17.73
N GLY A 98 -15.39 -27.13 -18.74
CA GLY A 98 -15.38 -26.71 -20.13
C GLY A 98 -14.46 -27.56 -21.02
N MET A 99 -13.21 -27.81 -20.61
CA MET A 99 -12.28 -28.66 -21.36
C MET A 99 -11.99 -29.98 -20.63
N LYS A 100 -11.98 -31.08 -21.38
CA LYS A 100 -11.48 -32.38 -20.91
C LYS A 100 -9.98 -32.32 -20.64
N LEU A 101 -9.57 -32.59 -19.41
CA LEU A 101 -8.17 -32.68 -19.01
C LEU A 101 -7.82 -34.12 -18.63
N GLU A 102 -6.69 -34.63 -19.13
CA GLU A 102 -6.27 -36.00 -18.85
C GLU A 102 -5.93 -36.18 -17.36
N GLY A 103 -6.51 -37.22 -16.74
CA GLY A 103 -6.30 -37.53 -15.33
C GLY A 103 -6.98 -36.57 -14.34
N ILE A 104 -7.81 -35.63 -14.84
CA ILE A 104 -8.58 -34.69 -14.03
C ILE A 104 -10.06 -34.86 -14.36
N PRO A 105 -10.94 -35.11 -13.36
CA PRO A 105 -12.37 -35.15 -13.56
C PRO A 105 -12.86 -33.88 -14.25
N SER A 106 -13.66 -34.03 -15.29
CA SER A 106 -13.99 -32.92 -16.18
C SER A 106 -15.49 -32.83 -16.43
N LEU A 107 -16.06 -31.65 -16.25
CA LEU A 107 -17.40 -31.31 -16.70
C LEU A 107 -17.30 -30.67 -18.09
N ILE A 108 -17.99 -31.24 -19.07
CA ILE A 108 -18.01 -30.77 -20.46
C ILE A 108 -19.45 -30.62 -20.95
N VAL A 109 -19.64 -29.74 -21.93
CA VAL A 109 -20.95 -29.51 -22.55
C VAL A 109 -21.04 -30.32 -23.83
N ASP A 110 -22.15 -31.04 -24.02
CA ASP A 110 -22.49 -31.64 -25.31
C ASP A 110 -23.53 -30.76 -26.00
N SER A 111 -23.08 -30.00 -27.00
CA SER A 111 -23.96 -29.11 -27.77
C SER A 111 -24.22 -29.58 -29.19
N THR A 112 -23.87 -30.82 -29.51
CA THR A 112 -23.96 -31.35 -30.87
C THR A 112 -25.40 -31.24 -31.39
N GLU A 113 -26.35 -31.80 -30.65
CA GLU A 113 -27.77 -31.82 -31.03
C GLU A 113 -28.37 -30.40 -31.03
N ALA A 114 -28.03 -29.57 -30.03
CA ALA A 114 -28.58 -28.21 -29.94
C ALA A 114 -28.12 -27.32 -31.10
N VAL A 115 -26.82 -27.35 -31.46
CA VAL A 115 -26.29 -26.59 -32.60
C VAL A 115 -26.89 -27.11 -33.91
N SER A 116 -26.92 -28.43 -34.11
CA SER A 116 -27.54 -29.01 -35.30
C SER A 116 -29.01 -28.60 -35.41
N SER A 117 -29.79 -28.71 -34.34
CA SER A 117 -31.21 -28.34 -34.32
C SER A 117 -31.46 -26.87 -34.68
N LEU A 118 -30.65 -25.93 -34.19
CA LEU A 118 -30.77 -24.51 -34.57
C LEU A 118 -30.49 -24.28 -36.06
N VAL A 119 -29.45 -24.91 -36.59
CA VAL A 119 -29.05 -24.76 -38.00
C VAL A 119 -30.09 -25.40 -38.91
N GLU A 120 -30.54 -26.62 -38.59
CA GLU A 120 -31.60 -27.32 -39.30
C GLU A 120 -32.90 -26.52 -39.29
N HIS A 121 -33.26 -25.94 -38.14
CA HIS A 121 -34.44 -25.07 -38.03
C HIS A 121 -34.37 -23.87 -38.99
N VAL A 122 -33.24 -23.18 -39.08
CA VAL A 122 -33.05 -22.04 -39.99
C VAL A 122 -33.14 -22.48 -41.46
N ILE A 123 -32.62 -23.66 -41.80
CA ILE A 123 -32.69 -24.23 -43.15
C ILE A 123 -34.11 -24.65 -43.51
N GLU A 124 -34.80 -25.37 -42.62
CA GLU A 124 -36.06 -26.04 -42.93
C GLU A 124 -37.27 -25.14 -42.72
N LYS A 125 -37.29 -24.33 -41.65
CA LYS A 125 -38.44 -23.48 -41.31
C LYS A 125 -38.37 -22.11 -41.95
N HIS A 126 -37.16 -21.56 -42.13
CA HIS A 126 -36.95 -20.22 -42.67
C HIS A 126 -36.34 -20.20 -44.07
N ASN A 127 -36.04 -21.39 -44.63
CA ASN A 127 -35.49 -21.56 -45.98
C ASN A 127 -34.23 -20.71 -46.24
N ARG A 128 -33.41 -20.50 -45.21
CA ARG A 128 -32.13 -19.79 -45.30
C ARG A 128 -31.02 -20.81 -45.51
N ARG A 129 -30.24 -20.64 -46.58
CA ARG A 129 -29.22 -21.61 -47.01
C ARG A 129 -27.84 -21.00 -47.23
N ASP A 130 -27.73 -19.68 -47.24
CA ASP A 130 -26.49 -18.97 -47.48
C ASP A 130 -25.96 -18.42 -46.16
N PHE A 131 -25.11 -19.20 -45.51
CA PHE A 131 -24.61 -18.86 -44.18
C PHE A 131 -23.28 -18.09 -44.22
N LEU A 132 -23.08 -17.26 -43.21
CA LEU A 132 -21.78 -16.91 -42.65
C LEU A 132 -21.58 -17.60 -41.29
N LEU A 133 -20.33 -17.82 -40.92
CA LEU A 133 -19.92 -18.31 -39.61
C LEU A 133 -19.09 -17.24 -38.90
N MET A 134 -19.51 -16.81 -37.72
CA MET A 134 -18.74 -15.93 -36.84
C MET A 134 -18.08 -16.77 -35.74
N ASN A 135 -16.76 -16.98 -35.86
CA ASN A 135 -15.93 -17.86 -35.04
C ASN A 135 -15.00 -17.02 -34.12
N ALA A 136 -14.58 -17.57 -32.98
CA ALA A 136 -13.57 -16.97 -32.10
C ALA A 136 -12.11 -17.04 -32.61
N GLY A 137 -11.82 -17.76 -33.69
CA GLY A 137 -10.48 -17.86 -34.28
C GLY A 137 -9.81 -19.22 -34.06
N PRO A 138 -8.59 -19.42 -34.59
CA PRO A 138 -7.97 -20.75 -34.72
C PRO A 138 -7.52 -21.38 -33.40
N ASN A 139 -7.40 -20.60 -32.33
CA ASN A 139 -6.92 -21.08 -31.03
C ASN A 139 -8.05 -21.60 -30.12
N SER A 140 -9.32 -21.32 -30.45
CA SER A 140 -10.46 -21.69 -29.60
C SER A 140 -11.01 -23.07 -29.97
N MET A 141 -10.68 -24.08 -29.16
CA MET A 141 -11.17 -25.45 -29.36
C MET A 141 -12.69 -25.54 -29.29
N GLU A 142 -13.34 -24.81 -28.38
CA GLU A 142 -14.80 -24.79 -28.25
C GLU A 142 -15.47 -24.23 -29.51
N SER A 143 -14.94 -23.12 -30.02
CA SER A 143 -15.47 -22.52 -31.25
C SER A 143 -15.22 -23.43 -32.45
N GLU A 144 -14.09 -24.15 -32.50
CA GLU A 144 -13.80 -25.13 -33.53
C GLU A 144 -14.76 -26.32 -33.50
N GLU A 145 -15.09 -26.84 -32.31
CA GLU A 145 -16.06 -27.92 -32.13
C GLU A 145 -17.46 -27.48 -32.60
N ARG A 146 -17.92 -26.30 -32.18
CA ARG A 146 -19.18 -25.70 -32.63
C ARG A 146 -19.20 -25.52 -34.15
N SER A 147 -18.09 -25.06 -34.73
CA SER A 147 -17.92 -24.89 -36.19
C SER A 147 -17.98 -26.22 -36.94
N LYS A 148 -17.38 -27.29 -36.40
CA LYS A 148 -17.43 -28.64 -36.99
C LYS A 148 -18.86 -29.16 -37.05
N VAL A 149 -19.62 -29.02 -35.96
CA VAL A 149 -21.04 -29.43 -35.91
C VAL A 149 -21.87 -28.62 -36.91
N PHE A 150 -21.67 -27.30 -36.97
CA PHE A 150 -22.32 -26.43 -37.93
C PHE A 150 -22.06 -26.86 -39.38
N VAL A 151 -20.79 -27.03 -39.78
CA VAL A 151 -20.40 -27.44 -41.14
C VAL A 151 -20.92 -28.85 -41.47
N ALA A 152 -20.86 -29.79 -40.52
CA ALA A 152 -21.41 -31.14 -40.70
C ALA A 152 -22.92 -31.11 -40.95
N THR A 153 -23.64 -30.24 -40.23
CA THR A 153 -25.09 -30.04 -40.39
C THR A 153 -25.41 -29.47 -41.78
N LEU A 154 -24.68 -28.45 -42.25
CA LEU A 154 -24.84 -27.94 -43.62
C LEU A 154 -24.60 -29.03 -44.67
N LYS A 155 -23.58 -29.87 -44.48
CA LYS A 155 -23.26 -30.97 -45.39
C LYS A 155 -24.38 -32.01 -45.46
N LYS A 156 -25.02 -32.34 -44.33
CA LYS A 156 -26.21 -33.22 -44.25
C LYS A 156 -27.36 -32.68 -45.11
N HIS A 157 -27.53 -31.36 -45.17
CA HIS A 157 -28.53 -30.67 -46.01
C HIS A 157 -28.06 -30.34 -47.43
N LYS A 158 -26.92 -30.90 -47.86
CA LYS A 158 -26.31 -30.69 -49.19
C LYS A 158 -25.96 -29.22 -49.49
N ILE A 159 -25.68 -28.43 -48.45
CA ILE A 159 -25.23 -27.04 -48.57
C ILE A 159 -23.70 -27.02 -48.55
N ARG A 160 -23.08 -26.44 -49.58
CA ARG A 160 -21.62 -26.26 -49.62
C ARG A 160 -21.23 -25.04 -48.79
N PHE A 161 -20.26 -25.20 -47.90
CA PHE A 161 -19.71 -24.13 -47.08
C PHE A 161 -18.23 -23.94 -47.40
N SER A 162 -17.81 -22.69 -47.61
CA SER A 162 -16.46 -22.32 -48.02
C SER A 162 -15.76 -21.53 -46.92
N SER A 163 -14.44 -21.66 -46.82
CA SER A 163 -13.65 -21.00 -45.76
C SER A 163 -13.68 -19.46 -45.85
N ASP A 164 -13.95 -18.88 -47.01
CA ASP A 164 -14.12 -17.42 -47.19
C ASP A 164 -15.40 -16.85 -46.56
N ARG A 165 -16.26 -17.73 -46.00
CA ARG A 165 -17.48 -17.38 -45.26
C ARG A 165 -17.29 -17.46 -43.73
N ILE A 166 -16.06 -17.66 -43.28
CA ILE A 166 -15.69 -17.67 -41.86
C ILE A 166 -15.12 -16.30 -41.49
N LEU A 167 -15.78 -15.64 -40.53
CA LEU A 167 -15.35 -14.39 -39.92
C LEU A 167 -14.80 -14.66 -38.52
N CYS A 168 -13.83 -13.87 -38.09
CA CYS A 168 -13.16 -14.03 -36.81
C CYS A 168 -13.53 -12.87 -35.88
N GLY A 169 -14.27 -13.16 -34.81
CA GLY A 169 -14.81 -12.19 -33.86
C GLY A 169 -14.27 -12.35 -32.42
N HIS A 170 -13.36 -13.29 -32.17
CA HIS A 170 -12.68 -13.54 -30.89
C HIS A 170 -13.59 -13.50 -29.64
N PHE A 171 -14.82 -14.01 -29.76
CA PHE A 171 -15.85 -14.00 -28.71
C PHE A 171 -16.23 -12.61 -28.16
N ASN A 172 -15.86 -11.51 -28.82
CA ASN A 172 -16.17 -10.16 -28.34
C ASN A 172 -16.94 -9.33 -29.37
N PHE A 173 -17.58 -8.27 -28.88
CA PHE A 173 -18.46 -7.43 -29.67
C PHE A 173 -17.70 -6.65 -30.75
N GLU A 174 -16.62 -5.98 -30.40
CA GLU A 174 -15.90 -5.06 -31.27
C GLU A 174 -15.26 -5.76 -32.48
N ASP A 175 -14.53 -6.86 -32.25
CA ASP A 175 -13.92 -7.63 -33.33
C ASP A 175 -14.96 -8.23 -34.26
N SER A 176 -16.09 -8.67 -33.71
CA SER A 176 -17.19 -9.23 -34.50
C SER A 176 -17.87 -8.19 -35.37
N TYR A 177 -18.13 -7.01 -34.81
CA TYR A 177 -18.67 -5.87 -35.55
C TYR A 177 -17.72 -5.49 -36.68
N ASN A 178 -16.44 -5.30 -36.37
CA ASN A 178 -15.40 -4.92 -37.34
C ASN A 178 -15.21 -5.98 -38.43
N ALA A 179 -15.23 -7.27 -38.08
CA ALA A 179 -15.10 -8.36 -39.04
C ALA A 179 -16.26 -8.41 -40.03
N LEU A 180 -17.50 -8.24 -39.54
CA LEU A 180 -18.69 -8.21 -40.40
C LEU A 180 -18.76 -6.93 -41.25
N ASP A 181 -18.48 -5.77 -40.67
CA ASP A 181 -18.45 -4.48 -41.39
C ASP A 181 -17.43 -4.51 -42.53
N LYS A 182 -16.22 -5.02 -42.27
CA LYS A 182 -15.20 -5.24 -43.29
C LYS A 182 -15.67 -6.22 -44.38
N TYR A 183 -16.39 -7.28 -44.01
CA TYR A 183 -16.94 -8.23 -44.99
C TYR A 183 -17.97 -7.56 -45.89
N LEU A 184 -18.89 -6.78 -45.31
CA LEU A 184 -19.94 -6.05 -46.03
C LEU A 184 -19.35 -5.03 -47.00
N LYS A 185 -18.37 -4.24 -46.57
CA LYS A 185 -17.69 -3.23 -47.41
C LYS A 185 -16.93 -3.83 -48.59
N ASN A 186 -16.35 -5.02 -48.42
CA ASN A 186 -15.58 -5.68 -49.47
C ASN A 186 -16.43 -6.40 -50.52
N LYS A 187 -17.73 -6.63 -50.25
CA LYS A 187 -18.62 -7.34 -51.17
C LYS A 187 -19.56 -6.37 -51.89
N LYS A 188 -19.52 -6.35 -53.22
CA LYS A 188 -20.43 -5.53 -54.06
C LYS A 188 -21.92 -5.85 -53.83
N LYS A 189 -22.26 -7.05 -53.37
CA LYS A 189 -23.63 -7.48 -53.05
C LYS A 189 -23.62 -8.53 -51.94
N ARG A 190 -24.60 -8.45 -51.03
CA ARG A 190 -24.86 -9.45 -49.98
C ARG A 190 -25.13 -10.83 -50.60
N ASN A 191 -24.40 -11.84 -50.15
CA ASN A 191 -24.44 -13.24 -50.62
C ASN A 191 -24.74 -14.23 -49.47
N PHE A 192 -25.34 -13.73 -48.39
CA PHE A 192 -25.74 -14.51 -47.23
C PHE A 192 -27.14 -14.06 -46.76
N ASN A 193 -27.83 -14.98 -46.09
CA ASN A 193 -29.16 -14.78 -45.52
C ASN A 193 -29.31 -15.41 -44.12
N ALA A 194 -28.22 -15.98 -43.58
CA ALA A 194 -28.12 -16.36 -42.18
C ALA A 194 -26.68 -16.22 -41.66
N ILE A 195 -26.53 -15.99 -40.35
CA ILE A 195 -25.24 -16.02 -39.65
C ILE A 195 -25.37 -16.92 -38.43
N PHE A 196 -24.43 -17.86 -38.28
CA PHE A 196 -24.23 -18.59 -37.04
C PHE A 196 -23.06 -17.99 -36.28
N CYS A 197 -23.31 -17.57 -35.04
CA CYS A 197 -22.32 -16.98 -34.16
C CYS A 197 -21.99 -17.95 -33.02
N CYS A 198 -20.70 -18.21 -32.80
CA CYS A 198 -20.27 -19.15 -31.76
C CYS A 198 -20.51 -18.65 -30.31
N ASN A 199 -20.96 -17.41 -30.09
CA ASN A 199 -21.54 -16.93 -28.83
C ASN A 199 -22.57 -15.80 -29.09
N ASP A 200 -23.29 -15.41 -28.05
CA ASP A 200 -24.33 -14.38 -28.10
C ASP A 200 -23.75 -12.96 -28.24
N ASP A 201 -22.56 -12.65 -27.70
CA ASP A 201 -21.92 -11.33 -27.88
C ASP A 201 -21.58 -11.04 -29.34
N MET A 202 -21.06 -12.04 -30.04
CA MET A 202 -20.81 -11.97 -31.48
C MET A 202 -22.12 -11.88 -32.26
N ALA A 203 -23.20 -12.52 -31.80
CA ALA A 203 -24.54 -12.38 -32.39
C ALA A 203 -25.10 -10.96 -32.23
N LEU A 204 -24.96 -10.37 -31.05
CA LEU A 204 -25.34 -8.98 -30.75
C LEU A 204 -24.59 -7.99 -31.64
N ALA A 205 -23.28 -8.18 -31.79
CA ALA A 205 -22.46 -7.36 -32.67
C ALA A 205 -22.87 -7.48 -34.14
N CYS A 206 -23.19 -8.69 -34.61
CA CYS A 206 -23.70 -8.90 -35.96
C CYS A 206 -25.03 -8.17 -36.17
N ILE A 207 -25.95 -8.21 -35.21
CA ILE A 207 -27.23 -7.49 -35.31
C ILE A 207 -26.99 -5.98 -35.45
N GLY A 208 -26.18 -5.38 -34.56
CA GLY A 208 -25.87 -3.95 -34.63
C GLY A 208 -25.22 -3.54 -35.96
N CYS A 209 -24.23 -4.31 -36.42
CA CYS A 209 -23.56 -4.04 -37.69
C CYS A 209 -24.50 -4.15 -38.90
N LEU A 210 -25.42 -5.12 -38.90
CA LEU A 210 -26.42 -5.27 -39.96
C LEU A 210 -27.41 -4.09 -39.95
N GLU A 211 -27.91 -3.70 -38.78
CA GLU A 211 -28.83 -2.56 -38.61
C GLU A 211 -28.19 -1.24 -39.10
N ASP A 212 -26.93 -0.99 -38.74
CA ASP A 212 -26.18 0.20 -39.19
C ASP A 212 -25.95 0.23 -40.71
N ASN A 213 -26.01 -0.92 -41.36
CA ASN A 213 -25.93 -1.07 -42.81
C ASN A 213 -27.31 -1.23 -43.49
N GLY A 214 -28.41 -0.97 -42.77
CA GLY A 214 -29.78 -1.03 -43.29
C GLY A 214 -30.27 -2.44 -43.61
N ILE A 215 -29.68 -3.47 -43.00
CA ILE A 215 -30.03 -4.88 -43.16
C ILE A 215 -30.79 -5.34 -41.91
N HIS A 216 -32.03 -5.78 -42.08
CA HIS A 216 -32.93 -6.04 -40.95
C HIS A 216 -32.88 -7.50 -40.49
N VAL A 217 -32.82 -7.71 -39.18
CA VAL A 217 -32.94 -9.04 -38.57
C VAL A 217 -34.37 -9.15 -38.01
N PRO A 218 -35.18 -10.16 -38.41
CA PRO A 218 -34.83 -11.36 -39.15
C PRO A 218 -35.26 -11.31 -40.64
N GLU A 219 -35.83 -10.19 -41.10
CA GLU A 219 -36.46 -10.08 -42.43
C GLU A 219 -35.46 -10.33 -43.56
N ASP A 220 -34.26 -9.76 -43.46
CA ASP A 220 -33.20 -9.93 -44.44
C ASP A 220 -32.29 -11.12 -44.12
N VAL A 221 -31.90 -11.25 -42.85
CA VAL A 221 -30.88 -12.19 -42.38
C VAL A 221 -31.32 -12.82 -41.06
N SER A 222 -31.27 -14.15 -40.97
CA SER A 222 -31.45 -14.86 -39.69
C SER A 222 -30.16 -14.88 -38.88
N ILE A 223 -30.21 -14.54 -37.59
CA ILE A 223 -29.08 -14.66 -36.67
C ILE A 223 -29.38 -15.78 -35.66
N ILE A 224 -28.43 -16.68 -35.48
CA ILE A 224 -28.44 -17.68 -34.39
C ILE A 224 -27.14 -17.60 -33.59
N GLY A 225 -27.26 -17.59 -32.26
CA GLY A 225 -26.16 -17.45 -31.30
C GLY A 225 -25.92 -18.72 -30.48
N TYR A 226 -25.21 -18.54 -29.37
CA TYR A 226 -24.83 -19.59 -28.43
C TYR A 226 -24.57 -18.95 -27.05
N ASP A 227 -24.82 -19.66 -25.93
CA ASP A 227 -24.65 -19.27 -24.50
C ASP A 227 -25.93 -18.83 -23.78
N ASN A 228 -26.94 -18.30 -24.49
CA ASN A 228 -28.17 -17.79 -23.89
C ASN A 228 -27.93 -16.77 -22.76
N VAL A 229 -27.01 -15.83 -22.97
CA VAL A 229 -26.63 -14.80 -21.97
C VAL A 229 -27.80 -13.85 -21.65
N PHE A 230 -27.72 -13.11 -20.55
CA PHE A 230 -28.81 -12.24 -20.12
C PHE A 230 -29.19 -11.20 -21.19
N ALA A 231 -28.18 -10.56 -21.81
CA ALA A 231 -28.38 -9.58 -22.86
C ALA A 231 -29.19 -10.13 -24.04
N SER A 232 -29.00 -11.41 -24.40
CA SER A 232 -29.71 -12.05 -25.51
C SER A 232 -31.18 -12.35 -25.21
N ARG A 233 -31.52 -12.52 -23.92
CA ARG A 233 -32.89 -12.71 -23.40
C ARG A 233 -33.65 -11.39 -23.27
N ALA A 234 -32.96 -10.34 -22.84
CA ALA A 234 -33.53 -9.06 -22.45
C ALA A 234 -33.93 -8.17 -23.66
N GLN A 235 -33.55 -8.57 -24.88
CA GLN A 235 -33.97 -7.87 -26.08
C GLN A 235 -35.45 -8.09 -26.40
N ASP A 236 -36.08 -7.04 -26.92
CA ASP A 236 -37.44 -7.08 -27.47
C ASP A 236 -37.58 -8.11 -28.58
N PHE A 237 -36.50 -8.26 -29.32
CA PHE A 237 -36.36 -9.12 -30.48
C PHE A 237 -35.86 -10.52 -30.09
N GLY A 238 -34.94 -10.65 -29.13
CA GLY A 238 -34.51 -11.93 -28.56
C GLY A 238 -33.73 -12.83 -29.53
N ILE A 239 -32.54 -13.27 -29.13
CA ILE A 239 -31.68 -14.08 -30.00
C ILE A 239 -32.02 -15.57 -29.86
N SER A 240 -32.28 -16.23 -30.97
CA SER A 240 -32.31 -17.70 -31.08
C SER A 240 -30.90 -18.23 -30.83
N THR A 241 -30.73 -19.09 -29.84
CA THR A 241 -29.41 -19.39 -29.25
C THR A 241 -29.38 -20.80 -28.65
N VAL A 242 -28.21 -21.26 -28.22
CA VAL A 242 -28.05 -22.49 -27.43
C VAL A 242 -27.97 -22.14 -25.95
N ASP A 243 -28.84 -22.73 -25.13
CA ASP A 243 -28.67 -22.69 -23.68
C ASP A 243 -27.85 -23.89 -23.21
N GLN A 244 -26.66 -23.61 -22.70
CA GLN A 244 -25.76 -24.62 -22.12
C GLN A 244 -25.87 -24.70 -20.59
N TYR A 245 -26.85 -24.03 -19.98
CA TYR A 245 -27.10 -24.02 -18.54
C TYR A 245 -25.85 -23.67 -17.72
N ILE A 246 -25.19 -22.56 -18.06
CA ILE A 246 -23.88 -22.16 -17.51
C ILE A 246 -23.87 -22.18 -15.97
N GLU A 247 -24.90 -21.63 -15.32
CA GLU A 247 -25.00 -21.63 -13.85
C GLU A 247 -25.11 -23.07 -13.28
N ASP A 248 -25.82 -23.97 -13.96
CA ASP A 248 -25.91 -25.38 -13.57
C ASP A 248 -24.58 -26.12 -13.77
N GLN A 249 -23.78 -25.73 -14.77
CA GLN A 249 -22.41 -26.25 -14.91
C GLN A 249 -21.57 -25.92 -13.67
N GLY A 250 -21.64 -24.68 -13.19
CA GLY A 250 -20.95 -24.27 -11.95
C GLY A 250 -21.41 -25.09 -10.74
N PHE A 251 -22.72 -25.25 -10.57
CA PHE A 251 -23.29 -26.04 -9.48
C PHE A 251 -22.86 -27.52 -9.53
N LYS A 252 -22.94 -28.14 -10.71
CA LYS A 252 -22.51 -29.53 -10.92
C LYS A 252 -21.00 -29.70 -10.76
N ALA A 253 -20.20 -28.71 -11.14
CA ALA A 253 -18.75 -28.73 -10.93
C ALA A 253 -18.40 -28.71 -9.44
N ALA A 254 -19.10 -27.89 -8.65
CA ALA A 254 -18.93 -27.86 -7.20
C ALA A 254 -19.36 -29.17 -6.54
N LYS A 255 -20.47 -29.77 -6.99
CA LYS A 255 -20.88 -31.11 -6.57
C LYS A 255 -19.86 -32.20 -6.93
N LEU A 256 -19.29 -32.14 -8.13
CA LEU A 256 -18.23 -33.08 -8.55
C LEU A 256 -16.97 -32.88 -7.70
N ALA A 257 -16.62 -31.65 -7.36
CA ALA A 257 -15.50 -31.32 -6.49
C ALA A 257 -15.69 -31.86 -5.07
N ASP A 258 -16.89 -31.70 -4.49
CA ASP A 258 -17.25 -32.26 -3.18
C ASP A 258 -17.20 -33.80 -3.17
N ASN A 259 -17.78 -34.42 -4.21
CA ASN A 259 -17.72 -35.88 -4.38
C ASN A 259 -16.27 -36.38 -4.48
N LEU A 260 -15.41 -35.66 -5.22
CA LEU A 260 -14.00 -36.01 -5.37
C LEU A 260 -13.23 -35.87 -4.05
N PHE A 261 -13.56 -34.86 -3.24
CA PHE A 261 -12.97 -34.66 -1.92
C PHE A 261 -13.29 -35.83 -0.98
N HIS A 262 -14.53 -36.32 -0.98
CA HIS A 262 -14.95 -37.45 -0.16
C HIS A 262 -14.61 -38.82 -0.77
N ASN A 263 -14.47 -38.91 -2.10
CA ASN A 263 -14.21 -40.15 -2.82
C ASN A 263 -13.14 -39.99 -3.91
N SER A 264 -11.91 -40.34 -3.56
CA SER A 264 -10.73 -40.25 -4.44
C SER A 264 -10.73 -41.23 -5.62
N SER A 265 -11.73 -42.12 -5.76
CA SER A 265 -11.84 -43.03 -6.92
C SER A 265 -12.38 -42.35 -8.20
N LEU A 266 -12.94 -41.13 -8.08
CA LEU A 266 -13.57 -40.42 -9.20
C LEU A 266 -12.59 -39.71 -10.15
N LYS A 267 -11.28 -39.94 -10.03
CA LYS A 267 -10.18 -39.21 -10.73
C LYS A 267 -10.24 -39.14 -12.27
N LYS A 268 -11.15 -39.87 -12.93
CA LYS A 268 -11.30 -39.88 -14.40
C LYS A 268 -12.74 -39.66 -14.87
N GLU A 269 -13.63 -39.24 -13.97
CA GLU A 269 -15.04 -39.02 -14.31
C GLU A 269 -15.21 -37.89 -15.32
N ILE A 270 -16.07 -38.10 -16.32
CA ILE A 270 -16.46 -37.07 -17.28
C ILE A 270 -17.97 -36.88 -17.14
N VAL A 271 -18.36 -35.71 -16.64
CA VAL A 271 -19.76 -35.32 -16.52
C VAL A 271 -20.13 -34.52 -17.75
N LYS A 272 -21.17 -34.97 -18.47
CA LYS A 272 -21.74 -34.23 -19.60
C LYS A 272 -22.93 -33.40 -19.16
N VAL A 273 -23.00 -32.16 -19.65
CA VAL A 273 -24.18 -31.31 -19.55
C VAL A 273 -24.76 -31.12 -20.94
N ASP A 274 -26.00 -31.58 -21.13
CA ASP A 274 -26.69 -31.46 -22.41
C ASP A 274 -27.15 -30.02 -22.63
N ALA A 275 -26.76 -29.43 -23.75
CA ALA A 275 -27.25 -28.13 -24.16
C ALA A 275 -28.60 -28.25 -24.91
N VAL A 276 -29.39 -27.18 -24.91
CA VAL A 276 -30.70 -27.15 -25.58
C VAL A 276 -30.82 -25.98 -26.56
N PRO A 277 -31.51 -26.16 -27.70
CA PRO A 277 -31.77 -25.06 -28.61
C PRO A 277 -32.92 -24.17 -28.09
N ILE A 278 -32.74 -22.87 -28.16
CA ILE A 278 -33.74 -21.86 -27.81
C ILE A 278 -34.09 -21.06 -29.06
N PHE A 279 -35.36 -21.12 -29.46
CA PHE A 279 -35.86 -20.40 -30.62
C PHE A 279 -36.56 -19.10 -30.21
N ARG A 280 -36.12 -17.98 -30.79
CA ARG A 280 -36.66 -16.62 -30.60
C ARG A 280 -36.77 -15.90 -31.96
N ASN A 281 -36.91 -14.58 -31.95
CA ASN A 281 -37.27 -13.88 -33.17
C ASN A 281 -36.09 -13.74 -34.15
N SER A 282 -34.83 -13.76 -33.68
CA SER A 282 -33.68 -13.57 -34.58
C SER A 282 -33.52 -14.62 -35.67
N CYS A 283 -34.07 -15.83 -35.50
CA CYS A 283 -34.10 -16.80 -36.59
C CYS A 283 -35.22 -16.53 -37.62
N GLY A 284 -36.26 -15.78 -37.24
CA GLY A 284 -37.48 -15.57 -38.03
C GLY A 284 -38.76 -16.13 -37.39
N CYS A 285 -38.66 -16.81 -36.24
CA CYS A 285 -39.82 -17.30 -35.51
C CYS A 285 -40.61 -16.16 -34.87
N LYS A 286 -41.93 -16.13 -35.04
CA LYS A 286 -42.78 -15.21 -34.27
C LYS A 286 -42.97 -15.78 -32.87
N LYS A 287 -42.69 -15.01 -31.81
CA LYS A 287 -43.13 -15.39 -30.45
C LYS A 287 -44.61 -15.75 -30.46
N ALA A 288 -44.98 -16.85 -29.78
CA ALA A 288 -46.35 -16.98 -29.28
C ALA A 288 -46.67 -15.71 -28.50
N LYS A 289 -47.80 -15.04 -28.80
CA LYS A 289 -48.24 -13.86 -28.05
C LYS A 289 -48.18 -14.21 -26.57
N ALA A 290 -47.27 -13.60 -25.83
CA ALA A 290 -47.39 -13.54 -24.39
C ALA A 290 -48.75 -12.90 -24.12
N SER A 291 -49.60 -13.60 -23.36
CA SER A 291 -50.93 -13.16 -22.95
C SER A 291 -50.94 -11.68 -22.60
N ASN A 292 -51.91 -10.94 -23.15
CA ASN A 292 -52.22 -9.55 -22.84
C ASN A 292 -52.02 -9.21 -21.35
N LYS A 293 -50.89 -8.58 -21.03
CA LYS A 293 -50.73 -7.61 -19.94
C LYS A 293 -49.90 -6.43 -20.46
N GLY A 294 -50.45 -5.75 -21.46
CA GLY A 294 -49.94 -4.47 -21.97
C GLY A 294 -50.18 -3.37 -20.93
N SER A 295 -49.09 -2.85 -20.37
CA SER A 295 -48.90 -1.53 -19.72
C SER A 295 -47.76 -1.58 -18.69
N VAL A 296 -47.52 -2.72 -18.04
CA VAL A 296 -46.46 -2.85 -17.01
C VAL A 296 -45.12 -3.29 -17.61
N PHE A 297 -45.13 -4.06 -18.71
CA PHE A 297 -43.91 -4.59 -19.33
C PHE A 297 -43.18 -3.58 -20.23
N ASP A 298 -43.88 -2.70 -20.95
CA ASP A 298 -43.25 -1.63 -21.75
C ASP A 298 -42.67 -0.49 -20.88
N ALA A 299 -43.28 -0.23 -19.72
CA ALA A 299 -42.70 0.66 -18.70
C ALA A 299 -41.38 0.09 -18.15
N ASN A 300 -41.35 -1.22 -17.83
CA ASN A 300 -40.14 -1.92 -17.40
C ASN A 300 -39.04 -1.99 -18.46
N LYS A 301 -39.40 -1.94 -19.74
CA LYS A 301 -38.50 -2.04 -20.90
C LYS A 301 -37.73 -0.74 -21.18
N LYS A 302 -38.40 0.42 -21.08
CA LYS A 302 -37.70 1.72 -20.98
C LYS A 302 -36.90 1.80 -19.68
N LEU A 303 -37.45 1.31 -18.57
CA LEU A 303 -36.76 1.24 -17.28
C LEU A 303 -35.51 0.36 -17.35
N LEU A 304 -35.47 -0.75 -18.08
CA LEU A 304 -34.34 -1.70 -18.10
C LEU A 304 -33.17 -1.18 -18.93
N ARG A 305 -33.42 -0.62 -20.13
CA ARG A 305 -32.37 0.08 -20.91
C ARG A 305 -31.91 1.36 -20.21
N HIS A 306 -32.84 2.13 -19.61
CA HIS A 306 -32.45 3.22 -18.71
C HIS A 306 -31.69 2.68 -17.51
N ASN A 307 -32.06 1.56 -16.90
CA ASN A 307 -31.40 1.02 -15.71
C ASN A 307 -29.99 0.52 -16.02
N ILE A 308 -29.73 -0.07 -17.19
CA ILE A 308 -28.37 -0.45 -17.58
C ILE A 308 -27.54 0.82 -17.80
N HIS A 309 -27.97 1.75 -18.67
CA HIS A 309 -27.25 3.01 -18.89
C HIS A 309 -27.14 3.88 -17.63
N PHE A 310 -28.18 3.94 -16.80
CA PHE A 310 -28.22 4.67 -15.52
C PHE A 310 -27.35 3.98 -14.48
N ARG A 311 -27.32 2.65 -14.42
CA ARG A 311 -26.41 1.91 -13.53
C ARG A 311 -24.96 2.09 -13.94
N SER A 312 -24.63 1.98 -15.23
CA SER A 312 -23.28 2.27 -15.72
C SER A 312 -22.94 3.75 -15.50
N SER A 313 -23.89 4.68 -15.65
CA SER A 313 -23.69 6.12 -15.35
C SER A 313 -23.49 6.38 -13.86
N ILE A 314 -24.23 5.71 -12.97
CA ILE A 314 -24.03 5.75 -11.51
C ILE A 314 -22.66 5.17 -11.19
N GLN A 315 -22.26 4.05 -11.77
CA GLN A 315 -20.93 3.45 -11.54
C GLN A 315 -19.80 4.37 -12.00
N VAL A 316 -19.93 5.01 -13.16
CA VAL A 316 -18.98 6.04 -13.61
C VAL A 316 -18.96 7.23 -12.66
N TYR A 317 -20.13 7.68 -12.18
CA TYR A 317 -20.22 8.76 -11.17
C TYR A 317 -19.59 8.34 -9.83
N MET A 318 -19.80 7.11 -9.39
CA MET A 318 -19.19 6.55 -8.16
C MET A 318 -17.68 6.44 -8.30
N LEU A 319 -17.18 6.02 -9.47
CA LEU A 319 -15.74 6.05 -9.80
C LEU A 319 -15.21 7.48 -9.76
N HIS A 320 -15.93 8.44 -10.34
CA HIS A 320 -15.54 9.85 -10.30
C HIS A 320 -15.49 10.38 -8.86
N TYR A 321 -16.50 10.07 -8.05
CA TYR A 321 -16.54 10.41 -6.63
C TYR A 321 -15.38 9.76 -5.85
N PHE A 322 -15.09 8.48 -6.10
CA PHE A 322 -13.95 7.79 -5.51
C PHE A 322 -12.64 8.51 -5.83
N LEU A 323 -12.44 8.87 -7.10
CA LEU A 323 -11.26 9.58 -7.57
C LEU A 323 -11.17 10.99 -6.96
N SER A 324 -12.30 11.71 -6.81
CA SER A 324 -12.30 13.04 -6.17
C SER A 324 -11.93 12.98 -4.70
N GLU A 325 -12.46 11.99 -3.97
CA GLU A 325 -12.08 11.76 -2.57
C GLU A 325 -10.61 11.33 -2.43
N SER A 326 -10.08 10.63 -3.44
CA SER A 326 -8.72 10.11 -3.48
C SER A 326 -7.66 11.14 -3.91
N GLN A 327 -8.02 12.41 -4.15
CA GLN A 327 -7.04 13.43 -4.57
C GLN A 327 -5.97 13.71 -3.51
N THR A 328 -6.32 13.57 -2.24
CA THR A 328 -5.39 13.74 -1.13
C THR A 328 -5.11 12.38 -0.50
N PRO A 329 -3.90 11.85 -0.67
CA PRO A 329 -3.44 10.67 0.04
C PRO A 329 -3.47 10.90 1.56
N VAL A 330 -3.92 9.90 2.31
CA VAL A 330 -4.03 9.95 3.77
C VAL A 330 -3.30 8.77 4.42
N PRO A 331 -2.90 8.87 5.70
CA PRO A 331 -2.38 7.71 6.44
C PRO A 331 -3.38 6.55 6.47
N LEU A 332 -2.87 5.33 6.61
CA LEU A 332 -3.63 4.08 6.47
C LEU A 332 -4.84 4.02 7.42
N GLU A 333 -4.67 4.50 8.66
CA GLU A 333 -5.74 4.52 9.67
C GLU A 333 -6.93 5.42 9.25
N LYS A 334 -6.67 6.51 8.53
CA LYS A 334 -7.72 7.39 8.01
C LYS A 334 -8.35 6.85 6.73
N LEU A 335 -7.61 6.05 5.97
CA LEU A 335 -8.07 5.47 4.72
C LEU A 335 -9.23 4.47 4.95
N TYR A 336 -9.27 3.74 6.07
CA TYR A 336 -10.27 2.70 6.29
C TYR A 336 -11.72 3.19 6.22
N ASN A 337 -12.01 4.37 6.79
CA ASN A 337 -13.36 4.96 6.73
C ASN A 337 -13.75 5.34 5.29
N ARG A 338 -12.79 5.88 4.51
CA ARG A 338 -13.01 6.16 3.09
C ARG A 338 -13.31 4.86 2.35
N LEU A 339 -12.51 3.81 2.58
CA LEU A 339 -12.73 2.50 1.95
C LEU A 339 -14.09 1.89 2.29
N SER A 340 -14.60 2.02 3.52
CA SER A 340 -15.94 1.51 3.83
C SER A 340 -17.05 2.15 3.01
N TYR A 341 -16.96 3.48 2.80
CA TYR A 341 -17.94 4.16 1.96
C TYR A 341 -17.85 3.66 0.51
N CYS A 342 -16.62 3.45 0.03
CA CYS A 342 -16.38 2.92 -1.31
C CYS A 342 -16.91 1.49 -1.44
N PHE A 343 -16.68 0.64 -0.44
CA PHE A 343 -17.18 -0.73 -0.41
C PHE A 343 -18.71 -0.77 -0.42
N ALA A 344 -19.37 0.08 0.37
CA ALA A 344 -20.83 0.19 0.34
C ALA A 344 -21.35 0.68 -1.04
N LEU A 345 -20.71 1.69 -1.62
CA LEU A 345 -21.10 2.23 -2.94
C LEU A 345 -20.97 1.19 -4.06
N PHE A 346 -19.91 0.40 -4.06
CA PHE A 346 -19.68 -0.64 -5.07
C PHE A 346 -20.34 -1.98 -4.72
N ASP A 347 -21.23 -2.04 -3.72
CA ASP A 347 -21.89 -3.28 -3.28
C ASP A 347 -20.89 -4.40 -2.96
N ILE A 348 -19.79 -4.05 -2.29
CA ILE A 348 -18.88 -5.04 -1.73
C ILE A 348 -19.48 -5.46 -0.40
N ALA A 349 -19.81 -6.74 -0.26
CA ALA A 349 -20.51 -7.26 0.91
C ALA A 349 -19.58 -7.48 2.09
N SER A 350 -18.33 -7.87 1.83
CA SER A 350 -17.30 -8.01 2.85
C SER A 350 -15.90 -7.89 2.26
N THR A 351 -14.93 -7.46 3.07
CA THR A 351 -13.53 -7.33 2.70
C THR A 351 -12.63 -7.73 3.86
N ILE A 352 -11.54 -8.43 3.57
CA ILE A 352 -10.44 -8.68 4.50
C ILE A 352 -9.16 -8.16 3.86
N LEU A 353 -8.54 -7.16 4.47
CA LEU A 353 -7.27 -6.56 4.05
C LEU A 353 -6.13 -7.21 4.81
N ILE A 354 -5.22 -7.86 4.08
CA ILE A 354 -4.04 -8.51 4.62
C ILE A 354 -2.81 -7.84 4.04
N LEU A 355 -1.91 -7.40 4.92
CA LEU A 355 -0.64 -6.80 4.53
C LEU A 355 0.53 -7.62 5.04
N TYR A 356 1.57 -7.75 4.22
CA TYR A 356 2.83 -8.33 4.63
C TYR A 356 3.61 -7.39 5.53
N ASP A 357 4.46 -7.93 6.40
CA ASP A 357 5.38 -7.12 7.23
C ASP A 357 6.34 -6.28 6.35
N LYS A 358 6.72 -6.81 5.18
CA LYS A 358 7.54 -6.14 4.17
C LYS A 358 7.02 -6.44 2.78
N PRO A 359 7.11 -5.49 1.82
CA PRO A 359 6.75 -5.75 0.44
C PRO A 359 7.63 -6.83 -0.17
N VAL A 360 7.05 -7.72 -0.96
CA VAL A 360 7.75 -8.76 -1.72
C VAL A 360 8.05 -8.23 -3.11
N TYR A 361 9.34 -8.17 -3.44
CA TYR A 361 9.77 -7.79 -4.78
C TYR A 361 9.68 -8.98 -5.73
N LEU A 362 8.97 -8.80 -6.84
CA LEU A 362 8.69 -9.82 -7.85
C LEU A 362 9.01 -9.26 -9.24
N LYS A 363 9.96 -9.87 -9.93
CA LYS A 363 10.19 -9.63 -11.37
C LYS A 363 9.38 -10.64 -12.18
N GLU A 364 9.06 -10.27 -13.41
CA GLU A 364 8.50 -11.17 -14.40
C GLU A 364 9.38 -12.44 -14.51
N ASN A 365 8.77 -13.62 -14.46
CA ASN A 365 9.41 -14.94 -14.42
C ASN A 365 10.17 -15.33 -13.12
N ALA A 366 10.12 -14.51 -12.06
CA ALA A 366 10.65 -14.91 -10.75
C ALA A 366 9.62 -15.74 -9.96
N SER A 367 10.11 -16.68 -9.14
CA SER A 367 9.22 -17.40 -8.22
C SER A 367 8.84 -16.49 -7.08
N PHE A 368 7.53 -16.28 -6.89
CA PHE A 368 7.02 -15.62 -5.69
C PHE A 368 7.27 -16.52 -4.46
N VAL A 369 7.83 -15.93 -3.41
CA VAL A 369 8.03 -16.58 -2.11
C VAL A 369 7.04 -15.94 -1.14
N VAL A 370 6.15 -16.76 -0.59
CA VAL A 370 5.15 -16.32 0.39
C VAL A 370 5.89 -15.85 1.66
N PRO A 371 5.63 -14.62 2.16
CA PRO A 371 6.26 -14.14 3.40
C PRO A 371 5.89 -14.99 4.61
N GLU A 372 6.77 -15.07 5.61
CA GLU A 372 6.46 -15.77 6.87
C GLU A 372 5.48 -15.01 7.78
N LYS A 373 5.24 -13.73 7.50
CA LYS A 373 4.43 -12.84 8.35
C LYS A 373 3.53 -11.94 7.53
N ALA A 374 2.24 -12.04 7.84
CA ALA A 374 1.20 -11.14 7.39
C ALA A 374 0.32 -10.70 8.57
N VAL A 375 -0.36 -9.58 8.37
CA VAL A 375 -1.23 -8.96 9.37
C VAL A 375 -2.56 -8.64 8.72
N VAL A 376 -3.65 -9.13 9.31
CA VAL A 376 -4.98 -8.60 8.99
C VAL A 376 -5.00 -7.17 9.50
N LYS A 377 -5.29 -6.20 8.63
CA LYS A 377 -5.25 -4.77 8.98
C LYS A 377 -6.63 -4.15 9.05
N MET A 378 -7.55 -4.69 8.28
CA MET A 378 -8.93 -4.24 8.22
C MET A 378 -9.81 -5.41 7.84
N THR A 379 -10.94 -5.54 8.52
CA THR A 379 -12.09 -6.30 8.06
C THR A 379 -13.24 -5.34 7.83
N TYR A 380 -14.11 -5.69 6.89
CA TYR A 380 -15.33 -4.96 6.60
C TYR A 380 -16.45 -5.95 6.31
N THR A 381 -17.63 -5.69 6.87
CA THR A 381 -18.87 -6.32 6.42
C THR A 381 -19.90 -5.21 6.20
N ALA A 382 -20.81 -5.38 5.23
CA ALA A 382 -21.87 -4.41 4.99
C ALA A 382 -22.80 -4.23 6.22
N LYS A 383 -22.83 -5.22 7.13
CA LYS A 383 -23.62 -5.21 8.36
C LYS A 383 -22.92 -4.50 9.52
N ASP A 384 -21.64 -4.80 9.74
CA ASP A 384 -20.91 -4.40 10.96
C ASP A 384 -19.93 -3.23 10.70
N GLY A 385 -19.77 -2.81 9.44
CA GLY A 385 -18.86 -1.75 9.06
C GLY A 385 -17.40 -2.17 9.14
N VAL A 386 -16.51 -1.23 9.46
CA VAL A 386 -15.06 -1.45 9.53
C VAL A 386 -14.65 -1.94 10.92
N SER A 387 -13.78 -2.94 10.95
CA SER A 387 -12.98 -3.30 12.11
C SER A 387 -11.50 -3.35 11.74
N THR A 388 -10.60 -3.06 12.68
CA THR A 388 -9.14 -3.05 12.46
C THR A 388 -8.44 -4.06 13.38
N PRO A 389 -8.71 -5.37 13.20
CA PRO A 389 -8.13 -6.37 14.08
C PRO A 389 -6.67 -6.64 13.67
N GLU A 390 -5.69 -6.26 14.48
CA GLU A 390 -4.25 -6.49 14.17
C GLU A 390 -3.79 -7.95 14.39
N TYR A 391 -4.44 -8.91 13.73
CA TYR A 391 -4.10 -10.33 13.85
C TYR A 391 -2.90 -10.69 12.96
N LYS A 392 -1.84 -11.23 13.56
CA LYS A 392 -0.64 -11.69 12.86
C LYS A 392 -0.71 -13.19 12.61
N PHE A 393 -0.28 -13.62 11.43
CA PHE A 393 -0.26 -15.03 11.04
C PHE A 393 0.80 -15.27 9.95
N ASN A 394 1.05 -16.55 9.66
CA ASN A 394 1.93 -16.96 8.57
C ASN A 394 1.09 -17.32 7.34
N PRO A 395 1.12 -16.52 6.25
CA PRO A 395 0.32 -16.78 5.06
C PRO A 395 0.76 -18.03 4.27
N SER A 396 1.90 -18.64 4.63
CA SER A 396 2.32 -19.93 4.08
C SER A 396 1.58 -21.11 4.72
N ASP A 397 1.08 -20.95 5.95
CA ASP A 397 0.35 -22.00 6.69
C ASP A 397 -1.13 -22.00 6.30
N ASP A 398 -1.79 -20.84 6.39
CA ASP A 398 -3.14 -20.59 5.89
C ASP A 398 -3.19 -19.16 5.31
N MET A 399 -4.01 -18.91 4.30
CA MET A 399 -4.19 -17.59 3.67
C MET A 399 -4.97 -16.60 4.56
N LEU A 400 -5.53 -17.08 5.67
CA LEU A 400 -6.25 -16.28 6.66
C LEU A 400 -6.01 -16.86 8.05
N PRO A 401 -5.99 -16.03 9.10
CA PRO A 401 -5.99 -16.55 10.46
C PRO A 401 -7.36 -17.20 10.78
N GLU A 402 -7.35 -18.22 11.63
CA GLU A 402 -8.54 -19.03 12.00
C GLU A 402 -9.72 -18.17 12.46
N ILE A 403 -9.46 -17.10 13.22
CA ILE A 403 -10.48 -16.18 13.72
C ILE A 403 -11.25 -15.44 12.61
N CYS A 404 -10.65 -15.29 11.43
CA CYS A 404 -11.26 -14.65 10.26
C CYS A 404 -11.95 -15.65 9.32
N VAL A 405 -11.86 -16.96 9.57
CA VAL A 405 -12.46 -17.97 8.70
C VAL A 405 -13.97 -17.84 8.65
N ASN A 406 -14.62 -17.44 9.75
CA ASN A 406 -16.07 -17.20 9.79
C ASN A 406 -16.53 -16.00 8.95
N LEU A 407 -15.60 -15.17 8.46
CA LEU A 407 -15.89 -14.10 7.51
C LEU A 407 -15.91 -14.60 6.06
N LEU A 408 -15.36 -15.79 5.80
CA LEU A 408 -15.46 -16.43 4.49
C LEU A 408 -16.84 -17.06 4.32
N ASP A 409 -17.38 -16.90 3.12
CA ASP A 409 -18.65 -17.49 2.72
C ASP A 409 -18.56 -18.02 1.29
N ASP A 410 -19.61 -17.84 0.51
CA ASP A 410 -19.84 -18.45 -0.79
C ASP A 410 -19.29 -17.66 -1.99
N GLY A 411 -18.38 -16.69 -1.82
CA GLY A 411 -17.87 -15.96 -3.00
C GLY A 411 -16.80 -14.90 -2.78
N HIS A 412 -15.74 -15.20 -2.02
CA HIS A 412 -14.63 -14.26 -1.83
C HIS A 412 -13.62 -14.34 -2.97
N PHE A 413 -13.28 -13.19 -3.55
CA PHE A 413 -12.25 -13.06 -4.56
C PHE A 413 -10.95 -12.62 -3.92
N ILE A 414 -9.83 -13.23 -4.32
CA ILE A 414 -8.50 -12.83 -3.87
C ILE A 414 -7.84 -11.85 -4.87
N PHE A 415 -7.39 -10.70 -4.38
CA PHE A 415 -6.72 -9.68 -5.21
C PHE A 415 -5.39 -9.25 -4.61
N PRO A 416 -4.30 -9.20 -5.40
CA PRO A 416 -3.02 -8.72 -4.90
C PRO A 416 -3.04 -7.20 -4.68
N ILE A 417 -2.37 -6.75 -3.63
CA ILE A 417 -2.10 -5.33 -3.39
C ILE A 417 -0.66 -5.08 -3.81
N PHE A 418 -0.44 -4.37 -4.90
CA PHE A 418 0.90 -4.17 -5.44
C PHE A 418 1.11 -2.77 -6.01
N ALA A 419 2.38 -2.39 -6.11
CA ALA A 419 2.83 -1.25 -6.89
C ALA A 419 4.11 -1.62 -7.62
N GLU A 420 4.07 -1.49 -8.95
CA GLU A 420 5.12 -1.97 -9.84
C GLU A 420 5.45 -3.44 -9.55
N ASN A 421 6.70 -3.73 -9.18
CA ASN A 421 7.20 -5.05 -8.88
C ASN A 421 7.06 -5.41 -7.39
N ASN A 422 6.50 -4.55 -6.54
CA ASN A 422 6.38 -4.81 -5.10
C ASN A 422 4.95 -5.20 -4.75
N GLN A 423 4.77 -6.39 -4.17
CA GLN A 423 3.50 -6.84 -3.60
C GLN A 423 3.48 -6.60 -2.10
N TYR A 424 2.51 -5.84 -1.61
CA TYR A 424 2.36 -5.42 -0.22
C TYR A 424 1.44 -6.32 0.59
N GLY A 425 0.64 -7.17 -0.07
CA GLY A 425 -0.35 -8.02 0.56
C GLY A 425 -1.42 -8.43 -0.43
N TYR A 426 -2.61 -8.76 0.09
CA TYR A 426 -3.77 -9.13 -0.71
C TYR A 426 -5.08 -8.81 0.02
N PHE A 427 -6.15 -8.82 -0.75
CA PHE A 427 -7.52 -8.72 -0.29
C PHE A 427 -8.26 -10.02 -0.50
N LEU A 428 -9.23 -10.29 0.38
CA LEU A 428 -10.33 -11.20 0.11
C LEU A 428 -11.63 -10.39 0.13
N MET A 429 -12.35 -10.35 -0.99
CA MET A 429 -13.49 -9.47 -1.17
C MET A 429 -14.69 -10.23 -1.71
N LYS A 430 -15.83 -10.13 -1.02
CA LYS A 430 -17.10 -10.62 -1.52
C LYS A 430 -17.75 -9.53 -2.38
N ILE A 431 -17.81 -9.80 -3.67
CA ILE A 431 -18.44 -8.92 -4.66
C ILE A 431 -19.95 -9.14 -4.60
N GLY A 432 -20.71 -8.05 -4.57
CA GLY A 432 -22.17 -8.10 -4.59
C GLY A 432 -22.76 -8.33 -5.98
N LYS A 433 -24.01 -7.94 -6.16
CA LYS A 433 -24.85 -8.35 -7.30
C LYS A 433 -24.85 -7.36 -8.47
N TYR A 434 -24.20 -6.20 -8.34
CA TYR A 434 -24.14 -5.20 -9.43
C TYR A 434 -23.16 -5.61 -10.54
N GLU A 435 -23.23 -4.90 -11.67
CA GLU A 435 -22.50 -5.25 -12.90
C GLU A 435 -21.02 -5.48 -12.65
N LYS A 436 -20.56 -6.67 -13.05
CA LYS A 436 -19.27 -7.22 -12.65
C LYS A 436 -18.07 -6.56 -13.35
N ILE A 437 -18.31 -5.84 -14.46
CA ILE A 437 -17.30 -5.30 -15.37
C ILE A 437 -16.34 -4.29 -14.70
N PHE A 438 -16.84 -3.47 -13.76
CA PHE A 438 -16.03 -2.39 -13.16
C PHE A 438 -15.20 -2.82 -11.95
N TYR A 439 -15.43 -4.00 -11.39
CA TYR A 439 -14.79 -4.39 -10.13
C TYR A 439 -13.27 -4.49 -10.24
N GLN A 440 -12.74 -4.97 -11.38
CA GLN A 440 -11.29 -4.97 -11.60
C GLN A 440 -10.70 -3.57 -11.44
N THR A 441 -11.28 -2.58 -12.12
CA THR A 441 -10.83 -1.19 -12.03
C THR A 441 -10.94 -0.65 -10.61
N VAL A 442 -12.05 -0.93 -9.92
CA VAL A 442 -12.25 -0.54 -8.52
C VAL A 442 -11.17 -1.14 -7.61
N PHE A 443 -10.85 -2.43 -7.77
CA PHE A 443 -9.83 -3.09 -6.95
C PHE A 443 -8.43 -2.56 -7.23
N GLU A 444 -8.08 -2.32 -8.49
CA GLU A 444 -6.82 -1.71 -8.84
C GLU A 444 -6.68 -0.30 -8.25
N LEU A 445 -7.76 0.48 -8.23
CA LEU A 445 -7.79 1.81 -7.60
C LEU A 445 -7.65 1.72 -6.07
N VAL A 446 -8.41 0.83 -5.42
CA VAL A 446 -8.33 0.60 -3.97
C VAL A 446 -6.94 0.11 -3.55
N ALA A 447 -6.34 -0.80 -4.30
CA ALA A 447 -4.97 -1.28 -4.05
C ALA A 447 -3.95 -0.14 -4.15
N LYS A 448 -4.07 0.73 -5.16
CA LYS A 448 -3.20 1.92 -5.31
C LYS A 448 -3.35 2.90 -4.15
N GLU A 449 -4.58 3.18 -3.70
CA GLU A 449 -4.86 4.03 -2.53
C GLU A 449 -4.19 3.47 -1.26
N ILE A 450 -4.28 2.16 -1.04
CA ILE A 450 -3.64 1.51 0.11
C ILE A 450 -2.12 1.63 0.03
N VAL A 451 -1.52 1.39 -1.13
CA VAL A 451 -0.07 1.57 -1.30
C VAL A 451 0.32 3.01 -1.00
N ALA A 452 -0.43 4.00 -1.49
CA ALA A 452 -0.16 5.41 -1.22
C ALA A 452 -0.23 5.70 0.29
N ALA A 453 -1.28 5.22 0.96
CA ALA A 453 -1.46 5.38 2.39
C ALA A 453 -0.38 4.68 3.23
N LEU A 454 0.10 3.52 2.78
CA LEU A 454 1.22 2.82 3.41
C LEU A 454 2.51 3.63 3.33
N LYS A 455 2.84 4.15 2.13
CA LYS A 455 4.03 4.98 1.93
C LYS A 455 3.99 6.24 2.81
N ILE A 456 2.83 6.87 2.96
CA ILE A 456 2.66 8.05 3.83
C ILE A 456 2.79 7.70 5.30
N SER A 457 2.14 6.63 5.73
CA SER A 457 2.24 6.16 7.12
C SER A 457 3.69 5.82 7.50
N GLN A 458 4.46 5.29 6.56
CA GLN A 458 5.89 5.04 6.75
C GLN A 458 6.69 6.35 6.82
N ALA A 459 6.45 7.28 5.89
CA ALA A 459 7.13 8.58 5.87
C ALA A 459 6.86 9.40 7.14
N GLU A 460 5.63 9.36 7.69
CA GLU A 460 5.30 10.02 8.95
C GLU A 460 6.05 9.41 10.15
N LYS A 461 6.12 8.07 10.22
CA LYS A 461 6.90 7.37 11.26
C LYS A 461 8.39 7.70 11.18
N GLU A 462 8.96 7.76 9.98
CA GLU A 462 10.35 8.15 9.77
C GLU A 462 10.60 9.62 10.15
N ARG A 463 9.70 10.53 9.74
CA ARG A 463 9.76 11.94 10.10
C ARG A 463 9.67 12.16 11.62
N ALA A 464 8.80 11.43 12.31
CA ALA A 464 8.69 11.49 13.77
C ALA A 464 9.99 11.05 14.45
N LYS A 465 10.59 9.93 14.01
CA LYS A 465 11.88 9.45 14.52
C LYS A 465 13.01 10.47 14.29
N LEU A 466 13.07 11.06 13.10
CA LEU A 466 14.05 12.09 12.77
C LEU A 466 13.87 13.33 13.66
N LYS A 467 12.63 13.76 13.93
CA LYS A 467 12.35 14.88 14.83
C LYS A 467 12.86 14.61 16.24
N THR A 468 12.59 13.42 16.81
CA THR A 468 13.12 13.05 18.13
C THR A 468 14.64 13.02 18.14
N LYS A 469 15.28 12.45 17.10
CA LYS A 469 16.75 12.42 17.00
C LYS A 469 17.35 13.82 16.93
N ASN A 470 16.72 14.74 16.20
CA ASN A 470 17.19 16.13 16.12
C ASN A 470 17.13 16.83 17.48
N ILE A 471 16.03 16.68 18.23
CA ILE A 471 15.91 17.23 19.59
C ILE A 471 17.03 16.70 20.49
N SER A 472 17.27 15.38 20.48
CA SER A 472 18.36 14.79 21.29
C SER A 472 19.75 15.26 20.85
N LEU A 473 19.97 15.52 19.56
CA LEU A 473 21.22 16.08 19.05
C LEU A 473 21.43 17.52 19.50
N GLU A 474 20.36 18.33 19.51
CA GLU A 474 20.39 19.71 20.01
C GLU A 474 20.77 19.73 21.51
N GLU A 475 20.11 18.91 22.34
CA GLU A 475 20.44 18.77 23.77
C GLU A 475 21.88 18.30 24.02
N TYR A 476 22.37 17.34 23.22
CA TYR A 476 23.75 16.87 23.33
C TYR A 476 24.75 17.95 22.91
N SER A 477 24.42 18.72 21.87
CA SER A 477 25.25 19.83 21.43
C SER A 477 25.35 20.93 22.50
N GLU A 478 24.25 21.28 23.17
CA GLU A 478 24.25 22.23 24.28
C GLU A 478 25.08 21.74 25.47
N LYS A 479 24.95 20.45 25.84
CA LYS A 479 25.75 19.83 26.90
C LYS A 479 27.24 19.83 26.58
N LEU A 480 27.61 19.49 25.34
CA LEU A 480 29.01 19.54 24.88
C LEU A 480 29.54 20.97 24.91
N GLN A 481 28.74 21.95 24.49
CA GLN A 481 29.13 23.35 24.54
C GLN A 481 29.38 23.80 25.99
N THR A 482 28.53 23.38 26.93
CA THR A 482 28.71 23.66 28.35
C THR A 482 30.00 23.01 28.88
N LEU A 483 30.17 21.69 28.72
CA LEU A 483 31.35 20.95 29.17
C LEU A 483 32.66 21.48 28.58
N SER A 484 32.63 21.92 27.31
CA SER A 484 33.80 22.50 26.64
C SER A 484 34.18 23.88 27.19
N ARG A 485 33.25 24.60 27.81
CA ARG A 485 33.41 26.02 28.19
C ARG A 485 33.43 26.28 29.70
N THR A 486 33.00 25.34 30.53
CA THR A 486 33.03 25.45 31.99
C THR A 486 34.18 24.65 32.61
N ASP A 487 34.70 25.11 33.74
CA ASP A 487 35.67 24.36 34.56
C ASP A 487 34.90 23.34 35.43
N GLU A 488 35.24 22.05 35.30
CA GLU A 488 34.51 20.96 35.96
C GLU A 488 34.48 21.07 37.49
N MET A 489 35.53 21.65 38.09
CA MET A 489 35.64 21.77 39.53
C MET A 489 34.82 22.94 40.09
N THR A 490 34.90 24.09 39.44
CA THR A 490 34.38 25.36 39.96
C THR A 490 33.06 25.81 39.33
N GLN A 491 32.64 25.19 38.21
CA GLN A 491 31.42 25.48 37.46
C GLN A 491 31.35 26.91 36.86
N ILE A 492 32.42 27.70 36.97
CA ILE A 492 32.61 28.96 36.23
C ILE A 492 33.27 28.69 34.87
N LEU A 493 33.48 29.72 34.05
CA LEU A 493 34.12 29.53 32.73
C LEU A 493 35.53 28.95 32.90
N ASN A 494 35.90 27.99 32.06
CA ASN A 494 37.28 27.56 31.94
C ASN A 494 38.08 28.58 31.11
N ARG A 495 39.40 28.38 30.99
CA ARG A 495 40.29 29.25 30.22
C ARG A 495 39.75 29.59 28.82
N ARG A 496 39.23 28.59 28.10
CA ARG A 496 38.70 28.78 26.75
C ARG A 496 37.43 29.62 26.75
N GLY A 497 36.44 29.23 27.58
CA GLY A 497 35.18 29.95 27.70
C GLY A 497 35.38 31.41 28.13
N PHE A 498 36.31 31.65 29.07
CA PHE A 498 36.67 32.98 29.52
C PHE A 498 37.24 33.84 28.40
N ILE A 499 38.23 33.35 27.66
CA ILE A 499 38.90 34.13 26.60
C ILE A 499 37.91 34.53 25.51
N GLU A 500 37.10 33.58 25.03
CA GLU A 500 36.10 33.82 23.97
C GLU A 500 35.09 34.91 24.39
N ASP A 501 34.55 34.82 25.61
CA ASP A 501 33.54 35.76 26.10
C ASP A 501 34.18 37.13 26.42
N ALA A 502 35.37 37.13 27.03
CA ALA A 502 36.10 38.33 27.42
C ALA A 502 36.47 39.18 26.19
N GLN A 503 37.01 38.56 25.13
CA GLN A 503 37.35 39.26 23.89
C GLN A 503 36.11 39.87 23.22
N SER A 504 35.01 39.11 23.16
CA SER A 504 33.74 39.59 22.60
C SER A 504 33.18 40.78 23.39
N LEU A 505 33.17 40.69 24.73
CA LEU A 505 32.67 41.74 25.60
C LEU A 505 33.52 43.02 25.48
N ILE A 506 34.85 42.91 25.58
CA ILE A 506 35.74 44.07 25.46
C ILE A 506 35.55 44.76 24.11
N THR A 507 35.52 43.99 23.02
CA THR A 507 35.32 44.54 21.67
C THR A 507 34.02 45.33 21.57
N ARG A 508 32.91 44.75 22.04
CA ARG A 508 31.59 45.39 22.01
C ARG A 508 31.55 46.67 22.83
N PHE A 509 32.10 46.67 24.04
CA PHE A 509 32.07 47.83 24.92
C PHE A 509 32.98 48.96 24.44
N VAL A 510 34.15 48.62 23.90
CA VAL A 510 35.06 49.62 23.32
C VAL A 510 34.46 50.29 22.08
N GLN A 511 33.74 49.54 21.22
CA GLN A 511 33.06 50.10 20.05
C GLN A 511 32.01 51.16 20.39
N VAL A 512 31.32 51.01 21.53
CA VAL A 512 30.34 51.99 22.03
C VAL A 512 30.97 53.05 22.95
N GLY A 513 32.30 53.17 22.96
CA GLY A 513 33.03 54.17 23.73
C GLY A 513 33.04 53.94 25.24
N LYS A 514 32.72 52.73 25.70
CA LYS A 514 32.73 52.35 27.12
C LYS A 514 34.07 51.68 27.51
N SER A 515 34.40 51.77 28.79
CA SER A 515 35.57 51.14 29.41
C SER A 515 35.17 50.20 30.54
N GLY A 516 36.14 49.47 31.09
CA GLY A 516 35.96 48.63 32.26
C GLY A 516 37.27 48.05 32.75
N LEU A 517 37.20 47.01 33.57
CA LEU A 517 38.38 46.36 34.15
C LEU A 517 38.52 44.91 33.70
N VAL A 518 39.77 44.51 33.45
CA VAL A 518 40.21 43.12 33.47
C VAL A 518 40.93 42.91 34.79
N ILE A 519 40.51 41.92 35.58
CA ILE A 519 41.07 41.59 36.88
C ILE A 519 41.70 40.20 36.78
N PHE A 520 42.90 40.05 37.30
CA PHE A 520 43.60 38.78 37.40
C PHE A 520 43.83 38.45 38.87
N GLY A 521 43.44 37.27 39.29
CA GLY A 521 43.45 36.83 40.68
C GLY A 521 44.18 35.51 40.85
N ASP A 522 44.86 35.37 41.98
CA ASP A 522 45.56 34.13 42.33
C ASP A 522 45.36 33.85 43.82
N MET A 523 44.97 32.61 44.12
CA MET A 523 44.77 32.14 45.48
C MET A 523 46.10 32.04 46.25
N ASP A 524 46.18 32.77 47.36
CA ASP A 524 47.36 32.79 48.19
C ASP A 524 47.53 31.45 48.95
N GLY A 525 48.56 30.68 48.60
CA GLY A 525 49.03 29.57 49.43
C GLY A 525 48.38 28.22 49.16
N LEU A 526 47.74 28.02 47.99
CA LEU A 526 47.15 26.74 47.57
C LEU A 526 48.13 25.57 47.73
N LYS A 527 49.39 25.74 47.32
CA LYS A 527 50.43 24.70 47.51
C LYS A 527 50.60 24.30 48.98
N SER A 528 50.59 25.26 49.90
CA SER A 528 50.72 24.98 51.34
C SER A 528 49.49 24.23 51.87
N ILE A 529 48.30 24.53 51.35
CA ILE A 529 47.06 23.82 51.70
C ILE A 529 47.15 22.37 51.22
N ASN A 530 47.55 22.16 49.96
CA ASN A 530 47.76 20.82 49.40
C ASN A 530 48.79 20.00 50.18
N ASP A 531 49.95 20.59 50.47
CA ASP A 531 51.05 19.92 51.15
C ASP A 531 50.70 19.56 52.61
N THR A 532 49.80 20.32 53.25
CA THR A 532 49.45 20.14 54.68
C THR A 532 48.19 19.30 54.89
N PHE A 533 47.16 19.52 54.08
CA PHE A 533 45.82 18.97 54.28
C PHE A 533 45.36 18.05 53.13
N GLY A 534 46.22 17.84 52.14
CA GLY A 534 45.95 17.00 50.97
C GLY A 534 45.25 17.76 49.84
N HIS A 535 45.30 17.17 48.64
CA HIS A 535 44.73 17.77 47.42
C HIS A 535 43.21 17.98 47.50
N GLU A 536 42.47 17.12 48.20
CA GLU A 536 41.02 17.31 48.39
C GLU A 536 40.69 18.61 49.14
N ALA A 537 41.55 19.03 50.09
CA ALA A 537 41.38 20.30 50.78
C ALA A 537 41.68 21.49 49.86
N GLY A 538 42.67 21.36 48.96
CA GLY A 538 42.92 22.35 47.92
C GLY A 538 41.76 22.49 46.94
N ASP A 539 41.15 21.39 46.52
CA ASP A 539 39.98 21.42 45.64
C ASP A 539 38.79 22.13 46.30
N ARG A 540 38.56 21.89 47.60
CA ARG A 540 37.54 22.63 48.37
C ARG A 540 37.87 24.12 48.50
N ALA A 541 39.14 24.47 48.69
CA ALA A 541 39.58 25.85 48.72
C ALA A 541 39.27 26.55 47.39
N ILE A 542 39.62 25.94 46.26
CA ILE A 542 39.39 26.47 44.90
C ILE A 542 37.89 26.65 44.61
N LYS A 543 37.05 25.68 45.01
CA LYS A 543 35.58 25.79 44.89
C LYS A 543 35.02 26.94 45.69
N ALA A 544 35.47 27.10 46.93
CA ALA A 544 35.02 28.18 47.80
C ALA A 544 35.41 29.56 47.27
N GLU A 545 36.62 29.69 46.72
CA GLU A 545 37.08 30.94 46.11
C GLU A 545 36.28 31.30 44.85
N ALA A 546 36.00 30.32 43.98
CA ALA A 546 35.12 30.53 42.82
C ALA A 546 33.70 30.98 43.23
N ALA A 547 33.16 30.40 44.31
CA ALA A 547 31.86 30.80 44.87
C ALA A 547 31.89 32.25 45.40
N ILE A 548 32.97 32.64 46.08
CA ILE A 548 33.14 34.01 46.57
C ILE A 548 33.22 34.99 45.40
N LEU A 549 33.99 34.68 44.35
CA LEU A 549 34.10 35.52 43.16
C LEU A 549 32.74 35.70 42.46
N THR A 550 31.97 34.62 42.28
CA THR A 550 30.64 34.68 41.66
C THR A 550 29.59 35.43 42.50
N GLU A 551 29.76 35.51 43.83
CA GLU A 551 28.92 36.34 44.71
C GLU A 551 29.27 37.85 44.63
N ILE A 552 30.54 38.16 44.36
CA ILE A 552 31.04 39.55 44.33
C ILE A 552 30.68 40.23 43.01
N PHE A 553 30.88 39.52 41.91
CA PHE A 553 30.69 40.04 40.55
C PHE A 553 29.26 39.83 40.06
N ARG A 554 28.84 40.68 39.11
CA ARG A 554 27.48 40.68 38.57
C ARG A 554 27.34 39.58 37.52
N THR A 555 26.10 39.20 37.22
CA THR A 555 25.78 38.28 36.11
C THR A 555 26.23 38.80 34.73
N THR A 556 26.44 40.11 34.59
CA THR A 556 26.97 40.75 33.37
C THR A 556 28.50 40.75 33.29
N ASP A 557 29.19 40.43 34.38
CA ASP A 557 30.63 40.32 34.44
C ASP A 557 31.04 38.88 34.06
N ILE A 558 32.20 38.73 33.43
CA ILE A 558 32.70 37.42 33.00
C ILE A 558 33.69 36.93 34.04
N VAL A 559 33.43 35.80 34.67
CA VAL A 559 34.32 35.18 35.67
C VAL A 559 34.77 33.81 35.15
N GLY A 560 36.09 33.56 35.16
CA GLY A 560 36.63 32.27 34.74
C GLY A 560 37.89 31.85 35.49
N ARG A 561 38.15 30.55 35.49
CA ARG A 561 39.36 29.93 36.02
C ARG A 561 40.29 29.58 34.86
N LEU A 562 41.51 30.11 34.89
CA LEU A 562 42.46 29.90 33.79
C LEU A 562 43.33 28.66 33.99
N GLY A 563 43.49 28.21 35.24
CA GLY A 563 44.18 26.97 35.63
C GLY A 563 44.66 27.05 37.08
N GLY A 564 44.87 25.92 37.76
CA GLY A 564 45.44 25.90 39.11
C GLY A 564 44.67 26.80 40.11
N ASP A 565 45.37 27.77 40.68
CA ASP A 565 44.90 28.84 41.58
C ASP A 565 44.55 30.16 40.87
N GLU A 566 44.62 30.22 39.53
CA GLU A 566 44.46 31.44 38.74
C GLU A 566 43.02 31.66 38.25
N PHE A 567 42.52 32.86 38.51
CA PHE A 567 41.19 33.33 38.13
C PHE A 567 41.30 34.64 37.34
N ALA A 568 40.37 34.86 36.43
CA ALA A 568 40.28 36.10 35.69
C ALA A 568 38.83 36.59 35.61
N ILE A 569 38.67 37.91 35.63
CA ILE A 569 37.38 38.58 35.59
C ILE A 569 37.42 39.72 34.57
N VAL A 570 36.38 39.86 33.75
CA VAL A 570 36.13 41.07 32.96
C VAL A 570 34.86 41.73 33.44
N ALA A 571 35.00 42.94 33.96
CA ALA A 571 33.91 43.72 34.55
C ALA A 571 33.74 45.05 33.81
N PRO A 572 32.76 45.16 32.89
CA PRO A 572 32.50 46.40 32.16
C PRO A 572 32.01 47.52 33.07
N GLU A 573 32.26 48.76 32.66
CA GLU A 573 31.79 49.98 33.34
C GLU A 573 32.26 50.11 34.79
N MET A 574 33.37 49.45 35.13
CA MET A 574 34.06 49.62 36.41
C MET A 574 35.31 50.47 36.26
N THR A 575 35.60 51.27 37.29
CA THR A 575 36.77 52.15 37.34
C THR A 575 37.80 51.65 38.37
N LYS A 576 39.01 52.19 38.35
CA LYS A 576 40.04 51.89 39.36
C LYS A 576 39.60 52.22 40.80
N LYS A 577 38.65 53.14 41.00
CA LYS A 577 38.06 53.40 42.33
C LYS A 577 37.22 52.20 42.78
N ASP A 578 36.42 51.64 41.88
CA ASP A 578 35.59 50.45 42.12
C ASP A 578 36.46 49.23 42.44
N PHE A 579 37.61 49.09 41.78
CA PHE A 579 38.58 48.03 42.10
C PHE A 579 39.02 48.03 43.57
N THR A 580 39.18 49.21 44.18
CA THR A 580 39.55 49.30 45.60
C THR A 580 38.43 48.77 46.51
N PHE A 581 37.17 49.01 46.14
CA PHE A 581 36.01 48.47 46.85
C PHE A 581 35.88 46.96 46.66
N ILE A 582 36.11 46.45 45.44
CA ILE A 582 36.10 45.01 45.12
C ILE A 582 37.14 44.29 45.94
N LYS A 583 38.36 44.81 46.00
CA LYS A 583 39.45 44.24 46.80
C LYS A 583 39.11 44.13 48.28
N ARG A 584 38.47 45.16 48.85
CA ARG A 584 38.02 45.14 50.24
C ARG A 584 36.87 44.15 50.46
N ARG A 585 35.93 44.08 49.51
CA ARG A 585 34.80 43.14 49.57
C ARG A 585 35.27 41.69 49.45
N LEU A 586 36.23 41.41 48.58
CA LEU A 586 36.86 40.09 48.44
C LEU A 586 37.51 39.67 49.76
N ALA A 587 38.36 40.53 50.34
CA ALA A 587 38.97 40.25 51.64
C ALA A 587 37.93 39.98 52.74
N ALA A 588 36.88 40.81 52.83
CA ALA A 588 35.81 40.63 53.82
C ALA A 588 35.03 39.33 53.62
N LYS A 589 34.82 38.88 52.37
CA LYS A 589 34.14 37.61 52.07
C LYS A 589 35.01 36.40 52.35
N CYS A 590 36.32 36.47 52.07
CA CYS A 590 37.27 35.46 52.51
C CYS A 590 37.30 35.38 54.05
N ASP A 591 37.35 36.52 54.75
CA ASP A 591 37.31 36.57 56.21
C ASP A 591 36.01 35.99 56.78
N GLU A 592 34.86 36.29 56.17
CA GLU A 592 33.56 35.71 56.53
C GLU A 592 33.55 34.19 56.36
N TYR A 593 34.12 33.67 55.26
CA TYR A 593 34.27 32.23 55.03
C TYR A 593 35.17 31.60 56.10
N ASN A 594 36.33 32.21 56.36
CA ASN A 594 37.32 31.73 57.32
C ASN A 594 36.78 31.71 58.76
N ALA A 595 35.97 32.71 59.13
CA ALA A 595 35.38 32.83 60.47
C ALA A 595 34.36 31.72 60.80
N LYS A 596 33.85 30.99 59.79
CA LYS A 596 32.95 29.85 60.01
C LYS A 596 33.69 28.61 60.51
N GLU A 597 35.03 28.59 60.45
CA GLU A 597 35.90 27.48 60.85
C GLU A 597 35.48 26.11 60.25
N ILE A 598 34.83 26.13 59.07
CA ILE A 598 34.32 24.93 58.39
C ILE A 598 35.46 24.06 57.85
N GLU A 599 36.57 24.70 57.45
CA GLU A 599 37.72 24.05 56.82
C GLU A 599 39.01 24.38 57.59
N PRO A 600 40.04 23.50 57.58
CA PRO A 600 41.26 23.67 58.36
C PRO A 600 42.27 24.67 57.76
N PHE A 601 41.89 25.37 56.67
CA PHE A 601 42.73 26.32 55.95
C PHE A 601 42.12 27.72 55.93
N VAL A 602 42.95 28.71 55.63
CA VAL A 602 42.54 30.12 55.50
C VAL A 602 42.53 30.51 54.03
N LEU A 603 41.37 30.90 53.51
CA LEU A 603 41.23 31.47 52.18
C LEU A 603 41.76 32.90 52.14
N SER A 604 42.54 33.20 51.11
CA SER A 604 42.99 34.54 50.77
C SER A 604 43.33 34.57 49.30
N MET A 605 43.01 35.66 48.62
CA MET A 605 43.37 35.88 47.22
C MET A 605 44.08 37.21 47.05
N SER A 606 45.06 37.23 46.16
CA SER A 606 45.68 38.46 45.65
C SER A 606 45.07 38.79 44.29
N ILE A 607 44.81 40.06 44.00
CA ILE A 607 44.19 40.48 42.73
C ILE A 607 44.87 41.72 42.13
N GLY A 608 45.09 41.73 40.82
CA GLY A 608 45.55 42.88 40.05
C GLY A 608 44.53 43.28 38.99
N CYS A 609 44.54 44.54 38.53
CA CYS A 609 43.61 45.00 37.48
C CYS A 609 44.27 45.83 36.37
N ALA A 610 43.81 45.64 35.15
CA ALA A 610 44.05 46.51 34.01
C ALA A 610 42.75 47.15 33.52
N GLU A 611 42.82 48.36 32.99
CA GLU A 611 41.65 49.05 32.46
C GLU A 611 41.61 48.86 30.95
N PHE A 612 40.48 48.37 30.43
CA PHE A 612 40.25 48.30 28.99
C PHE A 612 39.50 49.53 28.51
N SER A 613 39.90 50.07 27.36
CA SER A 613 39.32 51.26 26.74
C SER A 613 39.61 51.28 25.23
N SER A 614 39.18 52.32 24.53
CA SER A 614 39.55 52.54 23.12
C SER A 614 41.05 52.64 22.87
N ARG A 615 41.87 52.90 23.91
CA ARG A 615 43.33 52.95 23.81
C ARG A 615 44.01 51.62 24.10
N GLN A 616 43.33 50.69 24.76
CA GLN A 616 43.87 49.39 25.17
C GLN A 616 42.74 48.36 25.25
N SER A 617 42.65 47.49 24.24
CA SER A 617 41.54 46.54 24.07
C SER A 617 41.97 45.10 23.80
N ASN A 618 43.28 44.83 23.66
CA ASN A 618 43.79 43.48 23.50
C ASN A 618 43.74 42.74 24.84
N LEU A 619 43.01 41.63 24.91
CA LEU A 619 42.81 40.87 26.15
C LEU A 619 44.12 40.32 26.73
N ASP A 620 45.02 39.81 25.91
CA ASP A 620 46.28 39.21 26.38
C ASP A 620 47.17 40.28 27.04
N ASP A 621 47.27 41.46 26.44
CA ASP A 621 48.00 42.60 27.01
C ASP A 621 47.38 43.07 28.34
N LEU A 622 46.05 43.05 28.42
CA LEU A 622 45.30 43.44 29.62
C LEU A 622 45.48 42.41 30.76
N LEU A 623 45.44 41.12 30.45
CA LEU A 623 45.71 40.06 31.43
C LEU A 623 47.15 40.14 31.94
N ASN A 624 48.14 40.33 31.06
CA ASN A 624 49.53 40.52 31.43
C ASN A 624 49.71 41.75 32.34
N SER A 625 49.09 42.89 32.00
CA SER A 625 49.16 44.10 32.83
C SER A 625 48.47 43.93 34.20
N ALA A 626 47.41 43.10 34.26
CA ALA A 626 46.75 42.78 35.51
C ALA A 626 47.62 41.84 36.37
N ASP A 627 48.27 40.85 35.77
CA ASP A 627 49.20 39.93 36.46
C ASP A 627 50.43 40.65 37.03
N GLU A 628 51.02 41.61 36.30
CA GLU A 628 52.12 42.43 36.83
C GLU A 628 51.74 43.17 38.12
N LYS A 629 50.50 43.69 38.18
CA LYS A 629 49.98 44.39 39.37
C LYS A 629 49.61 43.43 40.49
N LEU A 630 49.12 42.25 40.16
CA LEU A 630 48.92 41.15 41.10
C LEU A 630 50.26 40.78 41.77
N TYR A 631 51.31 40.63 40.97
CA TYR A 631 52.63 40.26 41.45
C TYR A 631 53.23 41.33 42.38
N ALA A 632 53.01 42.61 42.09
CA ALA A 632 53.36 43.71 42.98
C ALA A 632 52.60 43.64 44.32
N GLU A 633 51.31 43.28 44.30
CA GLU A 633 50.54 43.04 45.53
C GLU A 633 51.10 41.87 46.34
N LYS A 634 51.37 40.72 45.71
CA LYS A 634 51.93 39.55 46.40
C LYS A 634 53.25 39.87 47.10
N ARG A 635 54.12 40.67 46.47
CA ARG A 635 55.38 41.16 47.08
C ARG A 635 55.09 42.00 48.33
N SER A 636 54.17 42.96 48.26
CA SER A 636 53.80 43.80 49.41
C SER A 636 53.22 42.97 50.58
N LYS A 637 52.37 41.98 50.30
CA LYS A 637 51.85 41.06 51.33
C LYS A 637 52.96 40.25 52.01
N LYS A 638 53.94 39.72 51.23
CA LYS A 638 55.09 38.98 51.77
C LYS A 638 56.00 39.86 52.64
N GLU A 639 56.25 41.10 52.23
CA GLU A 639 57.04 42.05 53.01
C GLU A 639 56.37 42.40 54.34
N LYS A 640 55.05 42.65 54.34
CA LYS A 640 54.26 42.86 55.56
C LYS A 640 54.27 41.63 56.48
N LYS A 641 54.09 40.43 55.95
CA LYS A 641 54.14 39.17 56.73
C LYS A 641 55.53 38.94 57.33
N THR A 642 56.58 39.24 56.59
CA THR A 642 57.98 39.14 57.06
C THR A 642 58.30 40.19 58.13
N ALA A 643 57.80 41.41 58.00
CA ALA A 643 57.92 42.45 59.03
C ALA A 643 57.20 42.07 60.33
N ILE A 644 56.00 41.50 60.25
CA ILE A 644 55.23 41.01 61.41
C ILE A 644 55.92 39.81 62.08
N LEU A 645 56.47 38.86 61.31
CA LEU A 645 57.23 37.72 61.83
C LEU A 645 58.55 38.14 62.47
N LYS A 646 59.26 39.13 61.92
CA LYS A 646 60.44 39.75 62.55
C LYS A 646 60.06 40.45 63.85
N ALA A 647 58.95 41.19 63.89
CA ALA A 647 58.45 41.83 65.12
C ALA A 647 58.04 40.83 66.21
N LYS A 648 57.53 39.64 65.85
CA LYS A 648 57.23 38.55 66.81
C LYS A 648 58.48 37.79 67.28
N LYS A 649 59.53 37.64 66.46
CA LYS A 649 60.81 37.02 66.87
C LYS A 649 61.67 37.92 67.78
N VAL A 650 61.49 39.24 67.73
CA VAL A 650 62.16 40.18 68.65
C VAL A 650 61.50 40.22 70.04
N LYS A 651 60.34 39.57 70.22
CA LYS A 651 59.61 39.46 71.49
C LYS A 651 59.56 38.04 72.09
N LYS A 652 60.48 37.15 71.69
CA LYS A 652 60.63 35.81 72.28
C LYS A 652 61.95 35.68 73.01
#